data_AF-A0A562SAL6-F1
#
_entry.id   AF-A0A562SAL6-F1
#
_cell.length_a   1.000
_cell.length_b   1.000
_cell.length_c   1.000
_cell.angle_alpha   90.00
_cell.angle_beta   90.00
_cell.angle_gamma   90.00
#
_symmetry.space_group_name_H-M   'P 1'
#
loop_
_entity.id
_entity.type
_entity.pdbx_description
1 polymer ?
#
loop_
_entity_poly.entity_id
_entity_poly.type
_entity_poly.pdbx_seq_one_letter_code
_entity_poly.pdbx_strand_id
1 'polypeptide(L)'
;MKRKRLLIAFILLAQLQLQAQVKLPLLHDSLFSTYYHQRVTLFESMPQTTLRQAQGEIIFLGNSITDGSEWAQLFNDVRMKNHGISGDITAGMLHRLDAVINRKPAKIFLLIGTNDLARNISADSVLKNMLLIADYVKQQSPKTKLYVQSILPVNELYGKFGGHTKNTILIQQVNEQLKANAAAHHYQYVDLHTPFSNENGKLKPELSNDGLHLMGNAYLLWKHILYPYVYDLQPKASLIPQPQQVQWKAGAFALYNCKTIILKDKSLLKEATQLQQYLQSMGWEMKLTDKAAANELFIELSLGNVKATQHESEAYQLDVSTSSVKLVANTAHGIFNGMQTLKQLLRSETTMDAVSITDWPAFSWRGYMIDVGRNYMSMPLLKQQIDVMAANKLNIFHFHATEDIAWRIASKHYPQLTAPEHMLRNKGMYYSEAEIKELINYCKERHITFIPEIDMPGHSAAFKRAMKTDMQSDSRLAIVKNILKEFCTTYDVPYIHIGADEVKITNKNFVPEVTAFIESMGKKVIGWQPGGNFSNSTIRQLWMDDNAHHTSNNQIQFIDSRHLYLNHMDPLEAVTTIFNRKIADKEKGDATTLGGTICMWHDRAVGKEEDVLNMNPVYPSILAFAERSWQGGGVDGWVANIGEPNTARANAFAAFEKRLLDQKQQYYSSLSFPYTQQSNLVWKLFGPFDNKGDLSKQFTPEQKGFDADKTKQAIEQVGATVVLRHWWAPLIKAAIPNAEDSTTWYAVTKIWSDEDETKQFWIGFNNLSRSPATDAPPANAWDAKQSAVWVNGQLIPAPQWKHAGQKGNSELPLADEGYEYRMPTNIPLKKGWNTVLIKAPVGSFKGKDWQNPVKWMFTFAPVQF
;
A
#
# COMPACT_ATOMS: atom_id res chain seq x y z
N MET A 1 67.69 -4.23 -44.95
CA MET A 1 67.87 -4.03 -43.49
C MET A 1 66.63 -4.51 -42.75
N LYS A 2 66.82 -5.44 -41.81
CA LYS A 2 65.78 -6.17 -41.07
C LYS A 2 65.01 -5.26 -40.09
N ARG A 3 63.69 -5.41 -39.94
CA ARG A 3 63.03 -5.95 -38.71
C ARG A 3 61.49 -5.84 -38.74
N LYS A 4 60.87 -7.03 -38.68
CA LYS A 4 59.63 -7.43 -37.97
C LYS A 4 58.31 -6.68 -38.26
N ARG A 5 57.51 -7.27 -39.14
CA ARG A 5 56.03 -7.22 -39.08
C ARG A 5 55.57 -8.33 -38.13
N LEU A 6 54.87 -7.98 -37.04
CA LEU A 6 54.08 -8.93 -36.25
C LEU A 6 52.61 -8.70 -36.64
N LEU A 7 52.02 -9.71 -37.28
CA LEU A 7 50.58 -9.84 -37.46
C LEU A 7 50.03 -10.35 -36.12
N ILE A 8 49.27 -9.54 -35.38
CA ILE A 8 48.46 -10.02 -34.25
C ILE A 8 47.02 -10.06 -34.72
N ALA A 9 46.58 -11.25 -35.10
CA ALA A 9 45.17 -11.56 -35.27
C ALA A 9 44.51 -11.54 -33.89
N PHE A 10 43.65 -10.56 -33.63
CA PHE A 10 42.76 -10.56 -32.48
C PHE A 10 41.68 -11.64 -32.70
N ILE A 11 41.89 -12.81 -32.12
CA ILE A 11 40.84 -13.80 -31.90
C ILE A 11 39.93 -13.23 -30.81
N LEU A 12 38.87 -12.54 -31.21
CA LEU A 12 37.70 -12.32 -30.35
C LEU A 12 36.96 -13.66 -30.25
N LEU A 13 37.30 -14.43 -29.22
CA LEU A 13 36.44 -15.49 -28.70
C LEU A 13 35.19 -14.83 -28.11
N ALA A 14 34.22 -14.53 -28.96
CA ALA A 14 32.83 -14.46 -28.53
C ALA A 14 32.47 -15.86 -28.05
N GLN A 15 32.49 -16.08 -26.74
CA GLN A 15 31.81 -17.21 -26.12
C GLN A 15 30.30 -17.02 -26.33
N LEU A 16 29.83 -17.33 -27.53
CA LEU A 16 28.46 -17.76 -27.74
C LEU A 16 28.33 -19.05 -26.93
N GLN A 17 27.81 -18.95 -25.71
CA GLN A 17 27.27 -20.12 -25.03
C GLN A 17 26.14 -20.63 -25.91
N LEU A 18 26.44 -21.62 -26.75
CA LEU A 18 25.45 -22.52 -27.32
C LEU A 18 24.75 -23.19 -26.14
N GLN A 19 23.67 -22.59 -25.64
CA GLN A 19 22.78 -23.27 -24.72
C GLN A 19 22.18 -24.45 -25.49
N ALA A 20 22.56 -25.66 -25.11
CA ALA A 20 21.99 -26.88 -25.68
C ALA A 20 20.48 -26.86 -25.45
N GLN A 21 19.69 -27.15 -26.50
CA GLN A 21 18.23 -27.22 -26.38
C GLN A 21 17.86 -28.37 -25.44
N VAL A 22 17.13 -28.06 -24.37
CA VAL A 22 16.58 -29.07 -23.45
C VAL A 22 15.55 -29.88 -24.24
N LYS A 23 15.80 -31.18 -24.39
CA LYS A 23 14.92 -32.10 -25.11
C LYS A 23 14.31 -33.09 -24.13
N LEU A 24 12.98 -33.20 -24.16
CA LEU A 24 12.26 -34.19 -23.37
C LEU A 24 12.48 -35.61 -23.93
N PRO A 25 12.54 -36.64 -23.06
CA PRO A 25 12.62 -38.02 -23.51
C PRO A 25 11.34 -38.45 -24.23
N LEU A 26 11.48 -39.28 -25.27
CA LEU A 26 10.35 -39.99 -25.86
C LEU A 26 9.96 -41.15 -24.93
N LEU A 27 8.74 -41.12 -24.42
CA LEU A 27 8.21 -42.10 -23.47
C LEU A 27 7.04 -42.85 -24.11
N HIS A 28 6.97 -44.16 -23.90
CA HIS A 28 5.94 -45.01 -24.49
C HIS A 28 4.66 -44.98 -23.64
N ASP A 29 3.49 -44.87 -24.28
CA ASP A 29 2.18 -44.73 -23.59
C ASP A 29 1.85 -45.86 -22.62
N SER A 30 2.44 -47.04 -22.83
CA SER A 30 2.27 -48.20 -21.94
C SER A 30 2.84 -47.99 -20.53
N LEU A 31 3.63 -46.92 -20.31
CA LEU A 31 4.15 -46.57 -18.99
C LEU A 31 3.09 -45.92 -18.08
N PHE A 32 1.96 -45.49 -18.65
CA PHE A 32 0.97 -44.68 -17.96
C PHE A 32 -0.37 -45.41 -17.79
N SER A 33 -1.11 -45.05 -16.74
CA SER A 33 -2.39 -45.68 -16.41
C SER A 33 -3.50 -45.20 -17.34
N THR A 34 -4.61 -45.94 -17.42
CA THR A 34 -5.82 -45.48 -18.12
C THR A 34 -6.32 -44.14 -17.59
N TYR A 35 -6.26 -43.95 -16.27
CA TYR A 35 -6.66 -42.68 -15.65
C TYR A 35 -5.75 -41.51 -16.06
N TYR A 36 -4.44 -41.75 -16.20
CA TYR A 36 -3.51 -40.75 -16.74
C TYR A 36 -3.95 -40.28 -18.13
N HIS A 37 -4.22 -41.21 -19.04
CA HIS A 37 -4.64 -40.89 -20.42
C HIS A 37 -5.97 -40.13 -20.44
N GLN A 38 -6.93 -40.50 -19.60
CA GLN A 38 -8.19 -39.77 -19.46
C GLN A 38 -7.96 -38.32 -19.00
N ARG A 39 -7.06 -38.09 -18.05
CA ARG A 39 -6.78 -36.75 -17.53
C ARG A 39 -5.98 -35.89 -18.49
N VAL A 40 -4.96 -36.45 -19.15
CA VAL A 40 -4.19 -35.74 -20.19
C VAL A 40 -5.11 -35.28 -21.32
N THR A 41 -5.89 -36.20 -21.89
CA THR A 41 -6.81 -35.86 -22.99
C THR A 41 -7.88 -34.85 -22.56
N LEU A 42 -8.36 -34.92 -21.32
CA LEU A 42 -9.24 -33.90 -20.75
C LEU A 42 -8.57 -32.52 -20.70
N PHE A 43 -7.37 -32.41 -20.12
CA PHE A 43 -6.67 -31.13 -20.01
C PHE A 43 -6.31 -30.50 -21.36
N GLU A 44 -6.00 -31.33 -22.36
CA GLU A 44 -5.77 -30.91 -23.74
C GLU A 44 -7.05 -30.43 -24.43
N SER A 45 -8.18 -31.03 -24.09
CA SER A 45 -9.50 -30.67 -24.63
C SER A 45 -10.13 -29.46 -23.95
N MET A 46 -9.71 -29.14 -22.73
CA MET A 46 -10.25 -28.00 -21.98
C MET A 46 -9.86 -26.67 -22.64
N PRO A 47 -10.79 -25.70 -22.73
CA PRO A 47 -10.47 -24.39 -23.25
C PRO A 47 -9.35 -23.75 -22.41
N GLN A 48 -8.40 -23.15 -23.09
CA GLN A 48 -7.41 -22.30 -22.42
C GLN A 48 -8.14 -21.03 -21.97
N THR A 49 -7.89 -20.61 -20.73
CA THR A 49 -8.45 -19.35 -20.24
C THR A 49 -7.96 -18.24 -21.18
N THR A 50 -8.88 -17.63 -21.95
CA THR A 50 -8.48 -16.66 -22.97
C THR A 50 -7.70 -15.50 -22.35
N LEU A 51 -6.85 -14.85 -23.14
CA LEU A 51 -6.10 -13.61 -22.82
C LEU A 51 -6.95 -12.45 -22.22
N ARG A 52 -8.26 -12.63 -22.04
CA ARG A 52 -9.16 -11.70 -21.36
C ARG A 52 -8.94 -11.61 -19.85
N GLN A 53 -8.26 -12.57 -19.21
CA GLN A 53 -7.84 -12.44 -17.80
C GLN A 53 -6.41 -11.89 -17.76
N ALA A 54 -6.25 -10.63 -17.35
CA ALA A 54 -4.98 -9.88 -17.36
C ALA A 54 -3.80 -10.53 -16.60
N GLN A 55 -4.05 -11.51 -15.73
CA GLN A 55 -3.05 -12.08 -14.82
C GLN A 55 -2.64 -13.54 -15.11
N GLY A 56 -3.19 -14.20 -16.14
CA GLY A 56 -2.81 -15.57 -16.57
C GLY A 56 -3.26 -16.71 -15.63
N GLU A 57 -3.15 -17.97 -16.10
CA GLU A 57 -3.48 -19.17 -15.31
C GLU A 57 -2.40 -19.48 -14.26
N ILE A 58 -2.81 -20.04 -13.11
CA ILE A 58 -1.91 -20.56 -12.07
C ILE A 58 -2.15 -22.07 -11.97
N ILE A 59 -1.15 -22.88 -12.33
CA ILE A 59 -1.33 -24.33 -12.47
C ILE A 59 -0.72 -25.06 -11.29
N PHE A 60 -1.53 -25.88 -10.62
CA PHE A 60 -1.08 -26.88 -9.65
C PHE A 60 -0.84 -28.19 -10.39
N LEU A 61 0.43 -28.57 -10.52
CA LEU A 61 0.89 -29.71 -11.32
C LEU A 61 1.45 -30.80 -10.41
N GLY A 62 0.92 -32.02 -10.50
CA GLY A 62 1.40 -33.10 -9.64
C GLY A 62 0.63 -34.41 -9.73
N ASN A 63 0.68 -35.19 -8.65
CA ASN A 63 0.11 -36.53 -8.55
C ASN A 63 -1.27 -36.54 -7.85
N SER A 64 -1.68 -37.69 -7.27
CA SER A 64 -2.94 -37.87 -6.53
C SER A 64 -3.15 -36.86 -5.40
N ILE A 65 -2.07 -36.41 -4.76
CA ILE A 65 -2.14 -35.45 -3.65
C ILE A 65 -2.48 -34.05 -4.19
N THR A 66 -2.03 -33.70 -5.39
CA THR A 66 -2.43 -32.47 -6.07
C THR A 66 -3.84 -32.58 -6.67
N ASP A 67 -4.17 -33.74 -7.22
CA ASP A 67 -5.46 -34.06 -7.85
C ASP A 67 -6.62 -33.97 -6.85
N GLY A 68 -6.39 -34.36 -5.59
CA GLY A 68 -7.42 -34.42 -4.55
C GLY A 68 -7.92 -33.08 -3.97
N SER A 69 -7.47 -31.92 -4.48
CA SER A 69 -7.88 -30.60 -3.98
C SER A 69 -8.68 -29.78 -4.98
N GLU A 70 -9.67 -29.04 -4.47
CA GLU A 70 -10.42 -28.04 -5.24
C GLU A 70 -9.71 -26.67 -5.17
N TRP A 71 -8.55 -26.53 -5.82
CA TRP A 71 -7.67 -25.37 -5.68
C TRP A 71 -8.35 -24.02 -5.94
N ALA A 72 -9.21 -23.93 -6.95
CA ALA A 72 -9.93 -22.70 -7.27
C ALA A 72 -10.91 -22.29 -6.16
N GLN A 73 -11.61 -23.26 -5.58
CA GLN A 73 -12.52 -23.01 -4.45
C GLN A 73 -11.73 -22.70 -3.17
N LEU A 74 -10.65 -23.43 -2.92
CA LEU A 74 -9.80 -23.27 -1.74
C LEU A 74 -9.19 -21.86 -1.64
N PHE A 75 -8.73 -21.31 -2.76
CA PHE A 75 -8.19 -19.96 -2.86
C PHE A 75 -9.24 -18.88 -3.17
N ASN A 76 -10.48 -19.28 -3.49
CA ASN A 76 -11.51 -18.42 -4.06
C ASN A 76 -11.00 -17.63 -5.29
N ASP A 77 -10.26 -18.32 -6.16
CA ASP A 77 -9.60 -17.74 -7.33
C ASP A 77 -9.69 -18.67 -8.53
N VAL A 78 -10.46 -18.25 -9.54
CA VAL A 78 -10.75 -19.03 -10.76
C VAL A 78 -9.52 -19.23 -11.66
N ARG A 79 -8.42 -18.50 -11.43
CA ARG A 79 -7.16 -18.67 -12.17
C ARG A 79 -6.45 -19.96 -11.79
N MET A 80 -6.72 -20.51 -10.61
CA MET A 80 -6.10 -21.75 -10.14
C MET A 80 -6.65 -22.94 -10.94
N LYS A 81 -5.77 -23.69 -11.61
CA LYS A 81 -6.13 -24.89 -12.37
C LYS A 81 -5.50 -26.12 -11.71
N ASN A 82 -6.33 -27.13 -11.45
CA ASN A 82 -5.86 -28.42 -10.96
C ASN A 82 -5.43 -29.30 -12.14
N HIS A 83 -4.13 -29.50 -12.28
CA HIS A 83 -3.53 -30.41 -13.26
C HIS A 83 -2.85 -31.61 -12.57
N GLY A 84 -3.36 -32.01 -11.39
CA GLY A 84 -2.99 -33.24 -10.73
C GLY A 84 -3.51 -34.48 -11.47
N ILE A 85 -2.76 -35.57 -11.41
CA ILE A 85 -3.18 -36.88 -11.92
C ILE A 85 -2.83 -37.96 -10.90
N SER A 86 -3.85 -38.67 -10.42
CA SER A 86 -3.64 -39.81 -9.53
C SER A 86 -2.68 -40.87 -10.08
N GLY A 87 -1.70 -41.26 -9.26
CA GLY A 87 -0.68 -42.26 -9.61
C GLY A 87 0.43 -41.79 -10.54
N ASP A 88 0.45 -40.51 -10.94
CA ASP A 88 1.45 -39.94 -11.86
C ASP A 88 2.86 -39.93 -11.25
N ILE A 89 3.87 -39.96 -12.11
CA ILE A 89 5.30 -40.03 -11.79
C ILE A 89 6.06 -38.95 -12.55
N THR A 90 7.34 -38.72 -12.22
CA THR A 90 8.15 -37.69 -12.91
C THR A 90 8.25 -37.90 -14.43
N ALA A 91 8.28 -39.15 -14.90
CA ALA A 91 8.24 -39.46 -16.33
C ALA A 91 6.90 -39.05 -16.98
N GLY A 92 5.78 -39.22 -16.29
CA GLY A 92 4.47 -38.81 -16.79
C GLY A 92 4.30 -37.29 -16.85
N MET A 93 4.93 -36.56 -15.92
CA MET A 93 5.07 -35.09 -16.02
C MET A 93 5.81 -34.68 -17.29
N LEU A 94 7.00 -35.24 -17.53
CA LEU A 94 7.81 -34.95 -18.71
C LEU A 94 7.02 -35.22 -20.00
N HIS A 95 6.26 -36.32 -20.04
CA HIS A 95 5.43 -36.68 -21.19
C HIS A 95 4.33 -35.67 -21.53
N ARG A 96 3.69 -35.06 -20.52
CA ARG A 96 2.58 -34.10 -20.72
C ARG A 96 2.95 -32.63 -20.53
N LEU A 97 4.24 -32.32 -20.37
CA LEU A 97 4.68 -30.98 -19.97
C LEU A 97 4.33 -29.94 -21.04
N ASP A 98 4.46 -30.28 -22.32
CA ASP A 98 4.11 -29.40 -23.45
C ASP A 98 2.66 -28.90 -23.36
N ALA A 99 1.71 -29.77 -23.05
CA ALA A 99 0.30 -29.40 -22.90
C ALA A 99 0.06 -28.38 -21.76
N VAL A 100 0.93 -28.35 -20.76
CA VAL A 100 0.89 -27.37 -19.65
C VAL A 100 1.56 -26.06 -20.08
N ILE A 101 2.79 -26.11 -20.59
CA ILE A 101 3.57 -24.90 -20.89
C ILE A 101 3.04 -24.13 -22.10
N ASN A 102 2.40 -24.80 -23.07
CA ASN A 102 1.79 -24.16 -24.24
C ASN A 102 0.62 -23.23 -23.86
N ARG A 103 0.09 -23.39 -22.63
CA ARG A 103 -0.93 -22.50 -22.05
C ARG A 103 -0.33 -21.18 -21.52
N LYS A 104 1.01 -21.07 -21.46
CA LYS A 104 1.77 -19.92 -20.93
C LYS A 104 1.27 -19.46 -19.54
N PRO A 105 1.19 -20.36 -18.55
CA PRO A 105 0.69 -20.00 -17.22
C PRO A 105 1.57 -18.94 -16.57
N ALA A 106 0.98 -18.08 -15.74
CA ALA A 106 1.75 -17.12 -14.94
C ALA A 106 2.61 -17.83 -13.90
N LYS A 107 2.08 -18.90 -13.28
CA LYS A 107 2.77 -19.68 -12.24
C LYS A 107 2.50 -21.17 -12.38
N ILE A 108 3.49 -22.00 -12.03
CA ILE A 108 3.34 -23.45 -11.87
C ILE A 108 3.80 -23.83 -10.47
N PHE A 109 2.97 -24.58 -9.75
CA PHE A 109 3.30 -25.20 -8.47
C PHE A 109 3.43 -26.72 -8.68
N LEU A 110 4.67 -27.22 -8.68
CA LEU A 110 4.99 -28.62 -8.99
C LEU A 110 5.20 -29.43 -7.69
N LEU A 111 4.46 -30.53 -7.53
CA LEU A 111 4.72 -31.56 -6.50
C LEU A 111 4.63 -32.96 -7.11
N ILE A 112 5.75 -33.69 -7.15
CA ILE A 112 5.84 -35.02 -7.77
C ILE A 112 6.99 -35.82 -7.14
N GLY A 113 7.04 -37.15 -7.36
CA GLY A 113 8.15 -38.02 -6.95
C GLY A 113 7.79 -39.12 -5.97
N THR A 114 6.72 -38.96 -5.17
CA THR A 114 6.32 -39.97 -4.17
C THR A 114 6.00 -41.34 -4.80
N ASN A 115 5.35 -41.34 -5.96
CA ASN A 115 5.00 -42.55 -6.69
C ASN A 115 6.23 -43.20 -7.35
N ASP A 116 7.20 -42.41 -7.80
CA ASP A 116 8.46 -42.91 -8.36
C ASP A 116 9.24 -43.71 -7.31
N LEU A 117 9.39 -43.15 -6.11
CA LEU A 117 10.06 -43.82 -4.98
C LEU A 117 9.32 -45.11 -4.59
N ALA A 118 7.98 -45.09 -4.59
CA ALA A 118 7.18 -46.28 -4.33
C ALA A 118 7.34 -47.39 -5.38
N ARG A 119 7.73 -47.03 -6.61
CA ARG A 119 8.07 -47.96 -7.71
C ARG A 119 9.56 -48.32 -7.74
N ASN A 120 10.31 -48.02 -6.68
CA ASN A 120 11.75 -48.25 -6.54
C ASN A 120 12.62 -47.52 -7.58
N ILE A 121 12.14 -46.39 -8.12
CA ILE A 121 13.00 -45.48 -8.89
C ILE A 121 13.95 -44.77 -7.92
N SER A 122 15.24 -44.66 -8.29
CA SER A 122 16.24 -44.05 -7.41
C SER A 122 15.97 -42.55 -7.19
N ALA A 123 16.32 -42.05 -6.00
CA ALA A 123 16.23 -40.63 -5.66
C ALA A 123 16.92 -39.72 -6.69
N ASP A 124 18.10 -40.13 -7.19
CA ASP A 124 18.85 -39.41 -8.22
C ASP A 124 18.09 -39.31 -9.55
N SER A 125 17.36 -40.38 -9.93
CA SER A 125 16.56 -40.38 -11.17
C SER A 125 15.34 -39.48 -11.04
N VAL A 126 14.68 -39.50 -9.87
CA VAL A 126 13.57 -38.59 -9.55
C VAL A 126 14.03 -37.14 -9.61
N LEU A 127 15.14 -36.83 -8.93
CA LEU A 127 15.76 -35.51 -8.94
C LEU A 127 16.09 -35.07 -10.37
N LYS A 128 16.80 -35.90 -11.14
CA LYS A 128 17.17 -35.60 -12.53
C LYS A 128 15.96 -35.22 -13.38
N ASN A 129 14.86 -35.96 -13.27
CA ASN A 129 13.64 -35.64 -14.03
C ASN A 129 13.00 -34.34 -13.57
N MET A 130 12.98 -34.06 -12.25
CA MET A 130 12.44 -32.79 -11.73
C MET A 130 13.27 -31.58 -12.18
N LEU A 131 14.61 -31.69 -12.19
CA LEU A 131 15.50 -30.65 -12.71
C LEU A 131 15.29 -30.45 -14.22
N LEU A 132 15.12 -31.53 -14.97
CA LEU A 132 14.79 -31.47 -16.40
C LEU A 132 13.46 -30.76 -16.67
N ILE A 133 12.42 -31.03 -15.86
CA ILE A 133 11.14 -30.29 -15.94
C ILE A 133 11.38 -28.79 -15.73
N ALA A 134 12.16 -28.41 -14.72
CA ALA A 134 12.44 -27.02 -14.41
C ALA A 134 13.17 -26.29 -15.56
N ASP A 135 14.24 -26.89 -16.07
CA ASP A 135 15.01 -26.33 -17.18
C ASP A 135 14.14 -26.18 -18.44
N TYR A 136 13.29 -27.17 -18.72
CA TYR A 136 12.39 -27.12 -19.86
C TYR A 136 11.32 -26.04 -19.72
N VAL A 137 10.70 -25.89 -18.55
CA VAL A 137 9.75 -24.80 -18.28
C VAL A 137 10.43 -23.44 -18.48
N LYS A 138 11.64 -23.25 -17.94
CA LYS A 138 12.37 -22.00 -18.10
C LYS A 138 12.69 -21.70 -19.57
N GLN A 139 13.05 -22.72 -20.34
CA GLN A 139 13.37 -22.55 -21.76
C GLN A 139 12.14 -22.22 -22.60
N GLN A 140 11.04 -22.96 -22.42
CA GLN A 140 9.88 -22.86 -23.31
C GLN A 140 8.83 -21.84 -22.87
N SER A 141 8.75 -21.53 -21.57
CA SER A 141 7.84 -20.52 -21.00
C SER A 141 8.57 -19.62 -20.00
N PRO A 142 9.49 -18.75 -20.47
CA PRO A 142 10.43 -18.02 -19.62
C PRO A 142 9.80 -17.03 -18.63
N LYS A 143 8.55 -16.60 -18.87
CA LYS A 143 7.74 -15.73 -17.99
C LYS A 143 7.00 -16.50 -16.88
N THR A 144 6.86 -17.82 -17.01
CA THR A 144 6.22 -18.66 -16.00
C THR A 144 7.12 -18.74 -14.77
N LYS A 145 6.60 -18.35 -13.60
CA LYS A 145 7.28 -18.57 -12.32
C LYS A 145 7.05 -20.01 -11.88
N LEU A 146 8.13 -20.79 -11.78
CA LEU A 146 8.08 -22.17 -11.32
C LEU A 146 8.39 -22.27 -9.82
N TYR A 147 7.47 -22.91 -9.08
CA TYR A 147 7.61 -23.24 -7.67
C TYR A 147 7.68 -24.75 -7.53
N VAL A 148 8.84 -25.28 -7.15
CA VAL A 148 9.01 -26.72 -6.89
C VAL A 148 8.82 -26.97 -5.41
N GLN A 149 7.82 -27.77 -5.09
CA GLN A 149 7.43 -28.09 -3.73
C GLN A 149 8.16 -29.34 -3.28
N SER A 150 8.61 -29.35 -2.02
CA SER A 150 9.15 -30.55 -1.40
C SER A 150 8.12 -31.69 -1.45
N ILE A 151 8.58 -32.91 -1.68
CA ILE A 151 7.78 -34.12 -1.47
C ILE A 151 7.33 -34.14 0.00
N LEU A 152 6.02 -34.34 0.23
CA LEU A 152 5.45 -34.42 1.57
C LEU A 152 6.01 -35.62 2.35
N PRO A 153 6.07 -35.54 3.70
CA PRO A 153 6.43 -36.69 4.51
C PRO A 153 5.35 -37.76 4.40
N VAL A 154 5.70 -38.98 4.82
CA VAL A 154 4.81 -40.13 4.87
C VAL A 154 4.83 -40.74 6.28
N ASN A 155 3.86 -41.60 6.59
CA ASN A 155 3.77 -42.25 7.88
C ASN A 155 3.20 -43.68 7.77
N GLU A 156 3.94 -44.67 8.24
CA GLU A 156 3.55 -46.08 8.19
C GLU A 156 2.51 -46.49 9.24
N LEU A 157 2.14 -45.60 10.18
CA LEU A 157 1.24 -45.85 11.30
C LEU A 157 -0.06 -46.59 10.91
N TYR A 158 -0.59 -46.34 9.71
CA TYR A 158 -1.88 -46.86 9.26
C TYR A 158 -1.79 -48.21 8.54
N GLY A 159 -0.59 -48.72 8.27
CA GLY A 159 -0.40 -49.98 7.52
C GLY A 159 -0.89 -49.95 6.07
N LYS A 160 -1.10 -48.75 5.50
CA LYS A 160 -1.55 -48.56 4.11
C LYS A 160 -0.41 -48.02 3.24
N PHE A 161 -0.50 -48.27 1.93
CA PHE A 161 0.46 -47.80 0.94
C PHE A 161 1.93 -48.09 1.29
N GLY A 162 2.24 -49.30 1.79
CA GLY A 162 3.57 -49.64 2.32
C GLY A 162 4.74 -49.43 1.35
N GLY A 163 4.48 -49.49 0.04
CA GLY A 163 5.46 -49.11 -0.99
C GLY A 163 5.87 -47.64 -0.91
N HIS A 164 4.94 -46.75 -0.56
CA HIS A 164 5.13 -45.31 -0.41
C HIS A 164 5.61 -44.94 1.00
N THR A 165 4.93 -45.44 2.03
CA THR A 165 5.07 -44.97 3.42
C THR A 165 6.39 -45.39 4.08
N LYS A 166 7.16 -46.28 3.46
CA LYS A 166 8.52 -46.67 3.89
C LYS A 166 9.63 -45.69 3.46
N ASN A 167 9.34 -44.70 2.60
CA ASN A 167 10.38 -43.96 1.87
C ASN A 167 10.85 -42.65 2.54
N THR A 168 10.65 -42.45 3.84
CA THR A 168 10.98 -41.20 4.55
C THR A 168 12.40 -40.69 4.27
N ILE A 169 13.41 -41.58 4.32
CA ILE A 169 14.81 -41.19 4.07
C ILE A 169 15.03 -40.74 2.63
N LEU A 170 14.47 -41.47 1.65
CA LEU A 170 14.61 -41.13 0.23
C LEU A 170 13.91 -39.81 -0.09
N ILE A 171 12.74 -39.55 0.51
CA ILE A 171 12.01 -38.29 0.40
C ILE A 171 12.87 -37.12 0.90
N GLN A 172 13.49 -37.26 2.07
CA GLN A 172 14.38 -36.25 2.64
C GLN A 172 15.59 -35.98 1.72
N GLN A 173 16.23 -37.03 1.20
CA GLN A 173 17.34 -36.91 0.25
C GLN A 173 16.95 -36.12 -1.01
N VAL A 174 15.81 -36.45 -1.64
CA VAL A 174 15.32 -35.72 -2.82
C VAL A 174 15.04 -34.25 -2.47
N ASN A 175 14.37 -33.99 -1.34
CA ASN A 175 14.03 -32.63 -0.91
C ASN A 175 15.25 -31.76 -0.63
N GLU A 176 16.28 -32.29 0.01
CA GLU A 176 17.56 -31.60 0.24
C GLU A 176 18.20 -31.19 -1.08
N GLN A 177 18.23 -32.11 -2.06
CA GLN A 177 18.79 -31.83 -3.37
C GLN A 177 17.94 -30.84 -4.18
N LEU A 178 16.61 -30.92 -4.13
CA LEU A 178 15.72 -29.94 -4.74
C LEU A 178 15.94 -28.54 -4.13
N LYS A 179 16.18 -28.44 -2.83
CA LYS A 179 16.50 -27.15 -2.21
C LYS A 179 17.86 -26.62 -2.68
N ALA A 180 18.88 -27.49 -2.75
CA ALA A 180 20.23 -27.11 -3.14
C ALA A 180 20.35 -26.68 -4.61
N ASN A 181 19.51 -27.21 -5.50
CA ASN A 181 19.59 -26.98 -6.95
C ASN A 181 18.66 -25.86 -7.46
N ALA A 182 17.85 -25.23 -6.59
CA ALA A 182 16.81 -24.26 -6.99
C ALA A 182 17.33 -23.08 -7.81
N ALA A 183 18.42 -22.46 -7.37
CA ALA A 183 19.00 -21.31 -8.06
C ALA A 183 19.61 -21.69 -9.43
N ALA A 184 20.27 -22.84 -9.52
CA ALA A 184 20.93 -23.33 -10.74
C ALA A 184 19.92 -23.68 -11.85
N HIS A 185 18.72 -24.13 -11.47
CA HIS A 185 17.65 -24.54 -12.39
C HIS A 185 16.46 -23.57 -12.41
N HIS A 186 16.67 -22.34 -11.92
CA HIS A 186 15.74 -21.21 -12.07
C HIS A 186 14.30 -21.44 -11.55
N TYR A 187 14.15 -22.16 -10.44
CA TYR A 187 12.87 -22.30 -9.74
C TYR A 187 12.97 -21.83 -8.29
N GLN A 188 11.81 -21.60 -7.69
CA GLN A 188 11.70 -21.31 -6.26
C GLN A 188 11.31 -22.57 -5.50
N TYR A 189 12.16 -23.00 -4.55
CA TYR A 189 11.85 -24.14 -3.68
C TYR A 189 10.87 -23.73 -2.58
N VAL A 190 9.83 -24.55 -2.37
CA VAL A 190 8.84 -24.37 -1.31
C VAL A 190 8.84 -25.58 -0.40
N ASP A 191 9.14 -25.36 0.88
CA ASP A 191 9.17 -26.42 1.89
C ASP A 191 7.77 -26.68 2.47
N LEU A 192 7.15 -27.77 2.03
CA LEU A 192 5.96 -28.36 2.65
C LEU A 192 6.33 -29.51 3.58
N HIS A 193 7.52 -30.09 3.46
CA HIS A 193 7.87 -31.26 4.23
C HIS A 193 7.94 -30.92 5.72
N THR A 194 8.66 -29.84 6.07
CA THR A 194 8.85 -29.45 7.48
C THR A 194 7.54 -29.13 8.19
N PRO A 195 6.60 -28.32 7.65
CA PRO A 195 5.33 -28.05 8.34
C PRO A 195 4.40 -29.25 8.51
N PHE A 196 4.50 -30.24 7.63
CA PHE A 196 3.66 -31.45 7.64
C PHE A 196 4.26 -32.59 8.47
N SER A 197 5.54 -32.48 8.86
CA SER A 197 6.23 -33.47 9.65
C SER A 197 6.00 -33.30 11.15
N ASN A 198 5.89 -34.41 11.85
CA ASN A 198 6.07 -34.48 13.29
C ASN A 198 7.56 -34.42 13.66
N GLU A 199 7.87 -34.50 14.95
CA GLU A 199 9.23 -34.49 15.49
C GLU A 199 10.16 -35.59 14.95
N ASN A 200 9.59 -36.68 14.42
CA ASN A 200 10.33 -37.79 13.82
C ASN A 200 10.46 -37.66 12.29
N GLY A 201 10.06 -36.53 11.70
CA GLY A 201 10.12 -36.30 10.26
C GLY A 201 9.03 -37.03 9.46
N LYS A 202 8.02 -37.60 10.12
CA LYS A 202 6.91 -38.36 9.50
C LYS A 202 5.65 -37.52 9.40
N LEU A 203 4.75 -37.87 8.48
CA LEU A 203 3.49 -37.15 8.31
C LEU A 203 2.68 -37.16 9.60
N LYS A 204 2.24 -35.97 10.03
CA LYS A 204 1.38 -35.77 11.20
C LYS A 204 0.10 -36.61 11.10
N PRO A 205 -0.21 -37.46 12.10
CA PRO A 205 -1.42 -38.30 12.08
C PRO A 205 -2.74 -37.51 11.96
N GLU A 206 -2.78 -36.28 12.45
CA GLU A 206 -3.94 -35.39 12.37
C GLU A 206 -4.16 -34.79 10.96
N LEU A 207 -3.20 -34.94 10.04
CA LEU A 207 -3.26 -34.42 8.67
C LEU A 207 -3.59 -35.50 7.62
N SER A 208 -3.64 -36.78 8.03
CA SER A 208 -3.86 -37.91 7.13
C SER A 208 -4.66 -39.03 7.80
N ASN A 209 -5.35 -39.85 7.00
CA ASN A 209 -6.08 -41.03 7.46
C ASN A 209 -5.50 -42.34 6.90
N ASP A 210 -4.40 -42.27 6.14
CA ASP A 210 -3.74 -43.42 5.51
C ASP A 210 -2.21 -43.33 5.48
N GLY A 211 -1.63 -42.22 5.95
CA GLY A 211 -0.19 -42.01 6.02
C GLY A 211 0.45 -41.46 4.74
N LEU A 212 -0.35 -41.16 3.71
CA LEU A 212 0.11 -40.67 2.41
C LEU A 212 -0.75 -39.50 1.90
N HIS A 213 -2.07 -39.67 1.85
CA HIS A 213 -3.00 -38.66 1.34
C HIS A 213 -3.45 -37.70 2.44
N LEU A 214 -3.72 -36.47 2.03
CA LEU A 214 -4.09 -35.38 2.90
C LEU A 214 -5.60 -35.35 3.17
N MET A 215 -5.97 -35.07 4.42
CA MET A 215 -7.34 -34.69 4.79
C MET A 215 -7.59 -33.20 4.49
N GLY A 216 -8.86 -32.77 4.52
CA GLY A 216 -9.27 -31.40 4.17
C GLY A 216 -8.55 -30.30 4.96
N ASN A 217 -8.36 -30.51 6.27
CA ASN A 217 -7.60 -29.60 7.14
C ASN A 217 -6.14 -29.41 6.69
N ALA A 218 -5.52 -30.46 6.15
CA ALA A 218 -4.14 -30.40 5.68
C ALA A 218 -3.98 -29.57 4.39
N TYR A 219 -5.00 -29.54 3.52
CA TYR A 219 -5.03 -28.62 2.37
C TYR A 219 -5.16 -27.15 2.80
N LEU A 220 -5.78 -26.84 3.94
CA LEU A 220 -5.81 -25.47 4.48
C LEU A 220 -4.44 -25.00 4.96
N LEU A 221 -3.64 -25.89 5.57
CA LEU A 221 -2.23 -25.63 5.87
C LEU A 221 -1.40 -25.43 4.60
N TRP A 222 -1.66 -26.25 3.58
CA TRP A 222 -1.00 -26.11 2.28
C TRP A 222 -1.31 -24.75 1.64
N LYS A 223 -2.60 -24.34 1.61
CA LYS A 223 -3.02 -23.00 1.18
C LYS A 223 -2.22 -21.92 1.90
N HIS A 224 -2.11 -22.00 3.23
CA HIS A 224 -1.38 -21.00 4.02
C HIS A 224 0.09 -20.86 3.61
N ILE A 225 0.80 -21.99 3.41
CA ILE A 225 2.21 -21.98 3.01
C ILE A 225 2.39 -21.41 1.59
N LEU A 226 1.45 -21.70 0.68
CA LEU A 226 1.51 -21.23 -0.69
C LEU A 226 1.01 -19.80 -0.89
N TYR A 227 0.20 -19.29 0.04
CA TYR A 227 -0.45 -17.99 -0.06
C TYR A 227 0.48 -16.84 -0.51
N PRO A 228 1.67 -16.62 0.09
CA PRO A 228 2.56 -15.55 -0.38
C PRO A 228 3.09 -15.78 -1.79
N TYR A 229 3.32 -17.02 -2.22
CA TYR A 229 3.81 -17.32 -3.57
C TYR A 229 2.72 -17.18 -4.63
N VAL A 230 1.50 -17.57 -4.29
CA VAL A 230 0.33 -17.43 -5.16
C VAL A 230 0.04 -15.97 -5.47
N TYR A 231 0.17 -15.09 -4.48
CA TYR A 231 -0.14 -13.67 -4.62
C TYR A 231 1.09 -12.74 -4.71
N ASP A 232 2.32 -13.27 -4.79
CA ASP A 232 3.57 -12.48 -4.83
C ASP A 232 3.77 -11.54 -3.62
N LEU A 233 3.31 -11.97 -2.44
CA LEU A 233 3.41 -11.21 -1.19
C LEU A 233 4.71 -11.50 -0.44
N GLN A 234 5.00 -10.73 0.61
CA GLN A 234 6.08 -11.06 1.53
C GLN A 234 5.85 -12.41 2.23
N PRO A 235 6.91 -13.19 2.55
CA PRO A 235 6.75 -14.51 3.18
C PRO A 235 6.00 -14.50 4.51
N LYS A 236 6.15 -13.44 5.31
CA LYS A 236 5.37 -13.19 6.52
C LYS A 236 4.35 -12.08 6.28
N ALA A 237 3.29 -12.04 7.08
CA ALA A 237 2.26 -11.02 6.95
C ALA A 237 2.87 -9.61 7.04
N SER A 238 2.54 -8.77 6.06
CA SER A 238 3.00 -7.38 5.99
C SER A 238 2.17 -6.51 6.92
N LEU A 239 2.74 -6.12 8.06
CA LEU A 239 2.04 -5.32 9.06
C LEU A 239 2.20 -3.82 8.79
N ILE A 240 1.09 -3.08 8.71
CA ILE A 240 1.07 -1.60 8.69
C ILE A 240 0.03 -1.10 9.70
N PRO A 241 0.40 -0.22 10.65
CA PRO A 241 1.76 0.17 10.97
C PRO A 241 2.61 -1.01 11.46
N GLN A 242 3.92 -0.96 11.23
CA GLN A 242 4.88 -1.87 11.82
C GLN A 242 4.76 -1.81 13.35
N PRO A 243 4.65 -2.95 14.06
CA PRO A 243 4.64 -2.93 15.52
C PRO A 243 6.01 -2.60 16.12
N GLN A 244 6.02 -2.02 17.33
CA GLN A 244 7.25 -1.67 18.06
C GLN A 244 8.16 -2.89 18.28
N GLN A 245 7.56 -4.05 18.59
CA GLN A 245 8.30 -5.30 18.78
C GLN A 245 7.54 -6.45 18.10
N VAL A 246 8.25 -7.21 17.26
CA VAL A 246 7.71 -8.41 16.59
C VAL A 246 8.74 -9.52 16.68
N GLN A 247 8.34 -10.67 17.19
CA GLN A 247 9.14 -11.90 17.21
C GLN A 247 8.35 -13.04 16.57
N TRP A 248 8.69 -13.37 15.32
CA TRP A 248 8.16 -14.56 14.65
C TRP A 248 8.66 -15.83 15.34
N LYS A 249 7.76 -16.79 15.54
CA LYS A 249 8.01 -18.09 16.17
C LYS A 249 7.75 -19.22 15.17
N ALA A 250 8.20 -20.42 15.51
CA ALA A 250 7.91 -21.61 14.70
C ALA A 250 6.45 -22.09 14.93
N GLY A 251 5.86 -22.67 13.89
CA GLY A 251 4.48 -23.18 13.91
C GLY A 251 3.44 -22.15 13.49
N ALA A 252 2.18 -22.58 13.47
CA ALA A 252 1.05 -21.77 13.05
C ALA A 252 -0.23 -22.15 13.80
N PHE A 253 -1.10 -21.18 14.03
CA PHE A 253 -2.44 -21.35 14.63
C PHE A 253 -3.46 -21.71 13.55
N ALA A 254 -4.11 -22.86 13.69
CA ALA A 254 -5.14 -23.34 12.77
C ALA A 254 -6.52 -22.73 13.09
N LEU A 255 -6.82 -21.54 12.55
CA LEU A 255 -8.10 -20.84 12.82
C LEU A 255 -9.33 -21.71 12.49
N TYR A 256 -9.26 -22.53 11.44
CA TYR A 256 -10.37 -23.39 11.03
C TYR A 256 -10.80 -24.43 12.09
N ASN A 257 -9.91 -24.74 13.05
CA ASN A 257 -10.17 -25.63 14.19
C ASN A 257 -10.58 -24.87 15.46
N CYS A 258 -10.50 -23.54 15.47
CA CYS A 258 -10.94 -22.72 16.58
C CYS A 258 -12.47 -22.57 16.53
N LYS A 259 -13.13 -22.70 17.69
CA LYS A 259 -14.59 -22.50 17.83
C LYS A 259 -14.96 -21.55 18.96
N THR A 260 -13.98 -21.01 19.67
CA THR A 260 -14.20 -20.29 20.92
C THR A 260 -13.39 -19.00 20.97
N ILE A 261 -14.07 -17.91 21.31
CA ILE A 261 -13.46 -16.67 21.80
C ILE A 261 -13.74 -16.61 23.31
N ILE A 262 -12.67 -16.64 24.11
CA ILE A 262 -12.72 -16.47 25.55
C ILE A 262 -12.86 -14.98 25.88
N LEU A 263 -13.89 -14.67 26.64
CA LEU A 263 -14.20 -13.36 27.17
C LEU A 263 -14.55 -13.48 28.66
N LYS A 264 -13.56 -13.22 29.53
CA LYS A 264 -13.77 -13.21 30.99
C LYS A 264 -14.29 -11.87 31.48
N ASP A 265 -13.84 -10.79 30.85
CA ASP A 265 -14.24 -9.42 31.20
C ASP A 265 -15.34 -8.93 30.24
N LYS A 266 -16.53 -8.70 30.78
CA LYS A 266 -17.70 -8.26 29.99
C LYS A 266 -17.55 -6.84 29.43
N SER A 267 -16.62 -6.03 29.94
CA SER A 267 -16.35 -4.70 29.38
C SER A 267 -15.84 -4.76 27.93
N LEU A 268 -15.26 -5.89 27.51
CA LEU A 268 -14.77 -6.15 26.16
C LEU A 268 -15.80 -6.83 25.25
N LEU A 269 -17.08 -6.92 25.66
CA LEU A 269 -18.11 -7.61 24.88
C LEU A 269 -18.25 -7.02 23.48
N LYS A 270 -18.14 -5.69 23.34
CA LYS A 270 -18.21 -5.00 22.04
C LYS A 270 -17.09 -5.46 21.11
N GLU A 271 -15.85 -5.43 21.57
CA GLU A 271 -14.67 -5.86 20.83
C GLU A 271 -14.76 -7.36 20.47
N ALA A 272 -15.19 -8.19 21.41
CA ALA A 272 -15.39 -9.62 21.18
C ALA A 272 -16.45 -9.91 20.11
N THR A 273 -17.59 -9.20 20.14
CA THR A 273 -18.64 -9.32 19.12
C THR A 273 -18.17 -8.81 17.76
N GLN A 274 -17.41 -7.72 17.71
CA GLN A 274 -16.82 -7.24 16.46
C GLN A 274 -15.85 -8.27 15.85
N LEU A 275 -15.00 -8.90 16.68
CA LEU A 275 -14.11 -9.97 16.23
C LEU A 275 -14.91 -11.19 15.75
N GLN A 276 -15.93 -11.59 16.51
CA GLN A 276 -16.81 -12.70 16.15
C GLN A 276 -17.49 -12.46 14.80
N GLN A 277 -18.05 -11.27 14.56
CA GLN A 277 -18.67 -10.89 13.28
C GLN A 277 -17.67 -10.89 12.13
N TYR A 278 -16.46 -10.39 12.35
CA TYR A 278 -15.39 -10.43 11.36
C TYR A 278 -15.03 -11.88 10.99
N LEU A 279 -14.83 -12.76 11.97
CA LEU A 279 -14.56 -14.18 11.73
C LEU A 279 -15.73 -14.88 11.03
N GLN A 280 -16.97 -14.56 11.42
CA GLN A 280 -18.17 -15.08 10.77
C GLN A 280 -18.27 -14.66 9.30
N SER A 281 -17.88 -13.42 8.96
CA SER A 281 -17.87 -12.94 7.57
C SER A 281 -16.92 -13.72 6.66
N MET A 282 -15.91 -14.39 7.24
CA MET A 282 -14.99 -15.32 6.55
C MET A 282 -15.48 -16.77 6.58
N GLY A 283 -16.66 -17.05 7.16
CA GLY A 283 -17.24 -18.38 7.30
C GLY A 283 -16.85 -19.12 8.59
N TRP A 284 -16.23 -18.44 9.57
CA TRP A 284 -15.81 -19.05 10.84
C TRP A 284 -16.74 -18.69 11.99
N GLU A 285 -17.64 -19.60 12.33
CA GLU A 285 -18.51 -19.45 13.50
C GLU A 285 -17.74 -19.72 14.80
N MET A 286 -17.84 -18.76 15.72
CA MET A 286 -17.19 -18.80 17.04
C MET A 286 -18.21 -18.57 18.13
N LYS A 287 -18.05 -19.24 19.27
CA LYS A 287 -18.85 -19.02 20.48
C LYS A 287 -18.09 -18.09 21.42
N LEU A 288 -18.81 -17.16 22.05
CA LEU A 288 -18.27 -16.37 23.16
C LEU A 288 -18.47 -17.14 24.46
N THR A 289 -17.41 -17.47 25.18
CA THR A 289 -17.45 -18.20 26.47
C THR A 289 -16.45 -17.61 27.46
N ASP A 290 -16.52 -18.02 28.73
CA ASP A 290 -15.54 -17.62 29.77
C ASP A 290 -14.32 -18.56 29.84
N LYS A 291 -14.39 -19.72 29.19
CA LYS A 291 -13.32 -20.73 29.09
C LYS A 291 -13.48 -21.59 27.83
N ALA A 292 -12.35 -22.13 27.36
CA ALA A 292 -12.34 -23.15 26.31
C ALA A 292 -12.46 -24.57 26.92
N ALA A 293 -12.90 -25.53 26.11
CA ALA A 293 -12.84 -26.95 26.47
C ALA A 293 -11.39 -27.45 26.52
N ALA A 294 -11.17 -28.60 27.16
CA ALA A 294 -9.83 -29.21 27.21
C ALA A 294 -9.31 -29.50 25.79
N ASN A 295 -8.07 -29.08 25.51
CA ASN A 295 -7.38 -29.23 24.21
C ASN A 295 -8.03 -28.48 23.02
N GLU A 296 -9.00 -27.60 23.27
CA GLU A 296 -9.61 -26.77 22.22
C GLU A 296 -8.71 -25.57 21.89
N LEU A 297 -8.62 -25.22 20.59
CA LEU A 297 -8.00 -23.97 20.14
C LEU A 297 -8.91 -22.78 20.44
N PHE A 298 -8.36 -21.70 20.98
CA PHE A 298 -9.15 -20.53 21.34
C PHE A 298 -8.44 -19.21 21.02
N ILE A 299 -9.25 -18.16 20.91
CA ILE A 299 -8.80 -16.77 20.94
C ILE A 299 -9.22 -16.19 22.30
N GLU A 300 -8.34 -15.53 23.03
CA GLU A 300 -8.65 -14.88 24.32
C GLU A 300 -8.46 -13.38 24.21
N LEU A 301 -9.49 -12.61 24.59
CA LEU A 301 -9.42 -11.17 24.77
C LEU A 301 -9.47 -10.87 26.27
N SER A 302 -8.51 -10.09 26.77
CA SER A 302 -8.44 -9.79 28.21
C SER A 302 -7.80 -8.44 28.50
N LEU A 303 -8.28 -7.78 29.55
CA LEU A 303 -7.58 -6.64 30.13
C LEU A 303 -6.43 -7.13 31.00
N GLY A 304 -5.30 -6.42 30.95
CA GLY A 304 -4.10 -6.71 31.73
C GLY A 304 -3.19 -5.49 31.77
N ASN A 305 -1.98 -5.66 32.32
CA ASN A 305 -0.99 -4.59 32.37
C ASN A 305 0.12 -4.82 31.33
N VAL A 306 -0.04 -4.20 30.16
CA VAL A 306 0.95 -4.18 29.09
C VAL A 306 1.84 -2.96 29.28
N LYS A 307 3.14 -3.20 29.53
CA LYS A 307 4.12 -2.12 29.66
C LYS A 307 4.40 -1.50 28.31
N ALA A 308 4.31 -0.17 28.23
CA ALA A 308 4.72 0.60 27.07
C ALA A 308 5.53 1.82 27.52
N THR A 309 6.35 2.37 26.63
CA THR A 309 7.16 3.56 26.96
C THR A 309 6.35 4.85 26.93
N GLN A 310 5.16 4.82 26.32
CA GLN A 310 4.21 5.93 26.19
C GLN A 310 2.85 5.41 25.73
N HIS A 311 1.82 6.23 25.90
CA HIS A 311 0.45 5.96 25.43
C HIS A 311 -0.07 4.57 25.83
N GLU A 312 0.19 4.18 27.08
CA GLU A 312 -0.14 2.85 27.62
C GLU A 312 -1.61 2.46 27.40
N SER A 313 -2.55 3.41 27.37
CA SER A 313 -3.97 3.13 27.12
C SER A 313 -4.24 2.46 25.77
N GLU A 314 -3.37 2.65 24.78
CA GLU A 314 -3.51 2.07 23.43
C GLU A 314 -2.60 0.85 23.22
N ALA A 315 -1.80 0.48 24.22
CA ALA A 315 -0.82 -0.60 24.14
C ALA A 315 -1.49 -1.98 24.22
N TYR A 316 -0.90 -2.95 23.51
CA TYR A 316 -1.35 -4.34 23.52
C TYR A 316 -0.19 -5.33 23.36
N GLN A 317 -0.43 -6.55 23.82
CA GLN A 317 0.40 -7.71 23.58
C GLN A 317 -0.44 -8.76 22.85
N LEU A 318 0.06 -9.26 21.72
CA LEU A 318 -0.56 -10.31 20.92
C LEU A 318 0.39 -11.49 20.80
N ASP A 319 -0.01 -12.63 21.35
CA ASP A 319 0.73 -13.89 21.26
C ASP A 319 -0.10 -14.92 20.48
N VAL A 320 0.41 -15.31 19.32
CA VAL A 320 -0.11 -16.41 18.50
C VAL A 320 0.81 -17.61 18.69
N SER A 321 0.27 -18.71 19.21
CA SER A 321 0.93 -20.01 19.31
C SER A 321 0.20 -21.04 18.43
N THR A 322 0.67 -22.30 18.42
CA THR A 322 -0.06 -23.39 17.75
C THR A 322 -1.38 -23.76 18.45
N SER A 323 -1.56 -23.36 19.72
CA SER A 323 -2.69 -23.76 20.56
C SER A 323 -3.65 -22.62 20.93
N SER A 324 -3.22 -21.36 20.85
CA SER A 324 -4.03 -20.21 21.26
C SER A 324 -3.61 -18.92 20.57
N VAL A 325 -4.55 -17.98 20.48
CA VAL A 325 -4.28 -16.56 20.23
C VAL A 325 -4.66 -15.80 21.49
N LYS A 326 -3.73 -15.05 22.08
CA LYS A 326 -4.00 -14.24 23.27
C LYS A 326 -3.74 -12.78 22.96
N LEU A 327 -4.76 -11.96 23.15
CA LEU A 327 -4.69 -10.52 22.99
C LEU A 327 -4.99 -9.86 24.35
N VAL A 328 -3.96 -9.23 24.91
CA VAL A 328 -4.00 -8.54 26.20
C VAL A 328 -3.76 -7.06 25.98
N ALA A 329 -4.51 -6.19 26.65
CA ALA A 329 -4.29 -4.74 26.58
C ALA A 329 -4.72 -4.05 27.87
N ASN A 330 -4.30 -2.79 28.02
CA ASN A 330 -4.66 -1.96 29.18
C ASN A 330 -6.10 -1.42 29.12
N THR A 331 -6.65 -1.29 27.91
CA THR A 331 -8.02 -0.78 27.68
C THR A 331 -8.66 -1.47 26.48
N ALA A 332 -9.96 -1.26 26.30
CA ALA A 332 -10.70 -1.66 25.11
C ALA A 332 -10.11 -1.10 23.80
N HIS A 333 -9.51 0.10 23.83
CA HIS A 333 -8.85 0.68 22.66
C HIS A 333 -7.58 -0.11 22.30
N GLY A 334 -6.78 -0.51 23.29
CA GLY A 334 -5.63 -1.38 23.04
C GLY A 334 -6.05 -2.75 22.47
N ILE A 335 -7.15 -3.33 22.95
CA ILE A 335 -7.74 -4.55 22.34
C ILE A 335 -8.13 -4.29 20.88
N PHE A 336 -8.82 -3.19 20.60
CA PHE A 336 -9.20 -2.84 19.23
C PHE A 336 -7.99 -2.69 18.30
N ASN A 337 -6.90 -2.07 18.77
CA ASN A 337 -5.65 -1.94 18.02
C ASN A 337 -5.01 -3.31 17.73
N GLY A 338 -4.95 -4.19 18.73
CA GLY A 338 -4.45 -5.54 18.55
C GLY A 338 -5.33 -6.40 17.63
N MET A 339 -6.64 -6.18 17.62
CA MET A 339 -7.55 -6.81 16.65
C MET A 339 -7.21 -6.40 15.21
N GLN A 340 -6.82 -5.14 14.95
CA GLN A 340 -6.43 -4.75 13.59
C GLN A 340 -5.15 -5.47 13.15
N THR A 341 -4.17 -5.64 14.05
CA THR A 341 -2.98 -6.46 13.78
C THR A 341 -3.35 -7.92 13.55
N LEU A 342 -4.26 -8.48 14.35
CA LEU A 342 -4.74 -9.85 14.18
C LEU A 342 -5.38 -10.08 12.80
N LYS A 343 -6.19 -9.13 12.30
CA LYS A 343 -6.78 -9.19 10.95
C LYS A 343 -5.71 -9.25 9.85
N GLN A 344 -4.60 -8.52 10.01
CA GLN A 344 -3.50 -8.56 9.05
C GLN A 344 -2.71 -9.88 9.11
N LEU A 345 -2.56 -10.48 10.31
CA LEU A 345 -1.98 -11.83 10.47
C LEU A 345 -2.85 -12.91 9.81
N LEU A 346 -4.17 -12.69 9.76
CA LEU A 346 -5.16 -13.58 9.13
C LEU A 346 -5.23 -13.49 7.59
N ARG A 347 -4.16 -13.06 6.92
CA ARG A 347 -4.14 -12.89 5.44
C ARG A 347 -4.62 -14.09 4.62
N SER A 348 -4.39 -15.33 5.07
CA SER A 348 -4.84 -16.53 4.35
C SER A 348 -6.23 -17.00 4.74
N GLU A 349 -6.88 -16.29 5.67
CA GLU A 349 -8.21 -16.52 6.27
C GLU A 349 -8.35 -17.83 7.04
N THR A 350 -7.36 -18.72 6.99
CA THR A 350 -7.44 -20.08 7.53
C THR A 350 -6.46 -20.35 8.66
N THR A 351 -5.32 -19.66 8.68
CA THR A 351 -4.17 -19.99 9.54
C THR A 351 -3.31 -18.74 9.74
N MET A 352 -2.67 -18.64 10.91
CA MET A 352 -1.75 -17.55 11.25
C MET A 352 -0.40 -18.10 11.67
N ASP A 353 0.68 -17.48 11.19
CA ASP A 353 2.03 -17.75 11.69
C ASP A 353 2.12 -17.46 13.20
N ALA A 354 2.84 -18.30 13.94
CA ALA A 354 3.10 -18.05 15.35
C ALA A 354 3.99 -16.79 15.51
N VAL A 355 3.60 -15.90 16.42
CA VAL A 355 4.26 -14.60 16.62
C VAL A 355 4.00 -14.07 18.02
N SER A 356 4.95 -13.32 18.56
CA SER A 356 4.77 -12.47 19.74
C SER A 356 4.92 -11.02 19.32
N ILE A 357 3.96 -10.18 19.70
CA ILE A 357 3.94 -8.76 19.39
C ILE A 357 3.68 -8.01 20.68
N THR A 358 4.48 -6.99 20.97
CA THR A 358 4.19 -5.96 21.98
C THR A 358 4.25 -4.61 21.30
N ASP A 359 3.19 -3.83 21.44
CA ASP A 359 2.99 -2.70 20.55
C ASP A 359 2.25 -1.54 21.21
N TRP A 360 2.62 -0.32 20.81
CA TRP A 360 2.06 0.95 21.29
C TRP A 360 2.40 2.07 20.29
N PRO A 361 1.58 3.13 20.21
CA PRO A 361 1.83 4.23 19.28
C PRO A 361 2.93 5.17 19.77
N ALA A 362 3.59 5.85 18.82
CA ALA A 362 4.56 6.88 19.11
C ALA A 362 3.94 8.25 19.43
N PHE A 363 2.75 8.52 18.87
CA PHE A 363 2.02 9.76 19.04
C PHE A 363 0.56 9.50 19.42
N SER A 364 0.03 10.26 20.37
CA SER A 364 -1.38 10.20 20.79
C SER A 364 -2.36 10.71 19.74
N TRP A 365 -1.91 11.57 18.84
CA TRP A 365 -2.75 12.22 17.84
C TRP A 365 -2.38 11.77 16.44
N ARG A 366 -3.23 10.94 15.83
CA ARG A 366 -3.01 10.35 14.51
C ARG A 366 -4.23 10.66 13.65
N GLY A 367 -4.22 11.86 13.08
CA GLY A 367 -5.38 12.47 12.45
C GLY A 367 -5.43 12.37 10.93
N TYR A 368 -6.64 12.29 10.42
CA TYR A 368 -6.99 12.55 9.03
C TYR A 368 -8.12 13.57 8.98
N MET A 369 -7.93 14.62 8.17
CA MET A 369 -8.92 15.65 7.93
C MET A 369 -9.46 15.55 6.51
N ILE A 370 -10.77 15.64 6.37
CA ILE A 370 -11.46 15.79 5.09
C ILE A 370 -12.29 17.07 5.08
N ASP A 371 -12.08 17.86 4.04
CA ASP A 371 -12.95 18.97 3.66
C ASP A 371 -14.21 18.43 3.01
N VAL A 372 -15.39 18.81 3.51
CA VAL A 372 -16.68 18.55 2.86
C VAL A 372 -17.46 19.85 2.60
N GLY A 373 -16.88 20.99 2.97
CA GLY A 373 -17.43 22.33 2.73
C GLY A 373 -17.34 22.69 1.24
N ARG A 374 -16.15 22.51 0.63
CA ARG A 374 -15.87 22.78 -0.79
C ARG A 374 -16.70 21.88 -1.71
N ASN A 375 -16.61 20.56 -1.54
CA ASN A 375 -17.48 19.61 -2.23
C ASN A 375 -18.09 18.64 -1.22
N TYR A 376 -19.39 18.37 -1.38
CA TYR A 376 -20.09 17.42 -0.53
C TYR A 376 -19.55 16.00 -0.72
N MET A 377 -19.54 15.23 0.36
CA MET A 377 -19.21 13.80 0.35
C MET A 377 -20.25 12.97 1.09
N SER A 378 -20.67 11.87 0.49
CA SER A 378 -21.71 10.99 0.99
C SER A 378 -21.27 10.24 2.26
N MET A 379 -22.25 9.91 3.10
CA MET A 379 -22.03 9.11 4.33
C MET A 379 -21.30 7.78 4.06
N PRO A 380 -21.61 7.00 3.00
CA PRO A 380 -20.84 5.81 2.66
C PRO A 380 -19.35 6.08 2.41
N LEU A 381 -19.01 7.15 1.67
CA LEU A 381 -17.62 7.45 1.35
C LEU A 381 -16.84 7.97 2.57
N LEU A 382 -17.50 8.72 3.45
CA LEU A 382 -16.93 9.12 4.74
C LEU A 382 -16.64 7.90 5.63
N LYS A 383 -17.59 6.97 5.73
CA LYS A 383 -17.44 5.73 6.49
C LYS A 383 -16.32 4.83 5.93
N GLN A 384 -16.20 4.73 4.61
CA GLN A 384 -15.11 4.00 3.95
C GLN A 384 -13.74 4.55 4.37
N GLN A 385 -13.57 5.87 4.42
CA GLN A 385 -12.33 6.48 4.90
C GLN A 385 -12.07 6.19 6.38
N ILE A 386 -13.10 6.27 7.23
CA ILE A 386 -13.01 5.94 8.66
C ILE A 386 -12.65 4.47 8.87
N ASP A 387 -13.17 3.54 8.05
CA ASP A 387 -12.77 2.12 8.09
C ASP A 387 -11.29 1.93 7.73
N VAL A 388 -10.77 2.65 6.72
CA VAL A 388 -9.34 2.62 6.39
C VAL A 388 -8.50 3.21 7.54
N MET A 389 -8.94 4.31 8.15
CA MET A 389 -8.28 4.88 9.33
C MET A 389 -8.22 3.86 10.48
N ALA A 390 -9.36 3.24 10.79
CA ALA A 390 -9.49 2.28 11.88
C ALA A 390 -8.60 1.05 11.66
N ALA A 391 -8.60 0.49 10.44
CA ALA A 391 -7.74 -0.65 10.08
C ALA A 391 -6.24 -0.33 10.22
N ASN A 392 -5.87 0.94 10.15
CA ASN A 392 -4.48 1.43 10.26
C ASN A 392 -4.22 2.20 11.57
N LYS A 393 -5.10 2.07 12.58
CA LYS A 393 -4.93 2.60 13.93
C LYS A 393 -4.80 4.14 14.04
N LEU A 394 -5.32 4.88 13.06
CA LEU A 394 -5.57 6.33 13.22
C LEU A 394 -6.73 6.53 14.19
N ASN A 395 -6.72 7.62 14.95
CA ASN A 395 -7.66 7.82 16.06
C ASN A 395 -8.35 9.18 16.07
N ILE A 396 -8.09 10.07 15.10
CA ILE A 396 -8.75 11.37 14.99
C ILE A 396 -9.31 11.57 13.58
N PHE A 397 -10.61 11.80 13.46
CA PHE A 397 -11.28 12.20 12.22
C PHE A 397 -11.72 13.65 12.32
N HIS A 398 -11.06 14.53 11.55
CA HIS A 398 -11.32 15.96 11.52
C HIS A 398 -12.21 16.29 10.33
N PHE A 399 -13.41 16.77 10.63
CA PHE A 399 -14.50 16.99 9.69
C PHE A 399 -14.71 18.48 9.43
N HIS A 400 -14.16 18.98 8.32
CA HIS A 400 -14.27 20.38 7.93
C HIS A 400 -15.52 20.62 7.07
N ALA A 401 -16.59 21.16 7.68
CA ALA A 401 -17.92 21.17 7.08
C ALA A 401 -18.53 22.57 6.86
N THR A 402 -17.77 23.64 7.14
CA THR A 402 -18.23 25.02 6.98
C THR A 402 -17.19 25.82 6.22
N GLU A 403 -17.60 26.50 5.16
CA GLU A 403 -16.68 27.19 4.28
C GLU A 403 -17.33 28.33 3.50
N ASP A 404 -16.53 29.13 2.80
CA ASP A 404 -17.00 30.15 1.87
C ASP A 404 -17.94 29.58 0.80
N ILE A 405 -17.72 28.36 0.32
CA ILE A 405 -18.54 27.70 -0.70
C ILE A 405 -19.91 27.26 -0.15
N ALA A 406 -19.93 26.63 1.03
CA ALA A 406 -21.16 26.12 1.63
C ALA A 406 -21.01 25.82 3.13
N TRP A 407 -22.14 25.86 3.82
CA TRP A 407 -22.29 25.38 5.19
C TRP A 407 -23.05 24.04 5.18
N ARG A 408 -22.46 22.98 5.73
CA ARG A 408 -22.99 21.61 5.58
C ARG A 408 -23.62 21.03 6.84
N ILE A 409 -23.66 21.75 7.95
CA ILE A 409 -24.20 21.22 9.22
C ILE A 409 -25.61 21.76 9.44
N ALA A 410 -26.62 20.87 9.50
CA ALA A 410 -27.98 21.29 9.78
C ALA A 410 -28.11 21.93 11.18
N SER A 411 -28.84 23.05 11.26
CA SER A 411 -29.25 23.70 12.51
C SER A 411 -30.77 23.82 12.53
N LYS A 412 -31.39 23.45 13.65
CA LYS A 412 -32.84 23.60 13.88
C LYS A 412 -33.22 25.05 14.08
N HIS A 413 -32.37 25.82 14.77
CA HIS A 413 -32.64 27.24 15.02
C HIS A 413 -32.32 28.14 13.82
N TYR A 414 -31.41 27.69 12.95
CA TYR A 414 -30.93 28.45 11.79
C TYR A 414 -30.98 27.62 10.50
N PRO A 415 -32.16 27.15 10.06
CA PRO A 415 -32.30 26.29 8.88
C PRO A 415 -31.81 26.95 7.57
N GLN A 416 -31.75 28.29 7.52
CA GLN A 416 -31.21 29.03 6.39
C GLN A 416 -29.72 28.75 6.13
N LEU A 417 -28.95 28.28 7.12
CA LEU A 417 -27.53 27.95 6.92
C LEU A 417 -27.35 26.86 5.86
N THR A 418 -28.29 25.92 5.77
CA THR A 418 -28.25 24.81 4.81
C THR A 418 -29.23 24.97 3.64
N ALA A 419 -29.79 26.16 3.44
CA ALA A 419 -30.71 26.41 2.32
C ALA A 419 -29.96 26.43 0.96
N PRO A 420 -30.47 25.76 -0.10
CA PRO A 420 -29.79 25.64 -1.39
C PRO A 420 -29.34 26.97 -2.03
N GLU A 421 -30.10 28.04 -1.83
CA GLU A 421 -29.84 29.39 -2.36
C GLU A 421 -28.60 30.07 -1.77
N HIS A 422 -28.10 29.59 -0.62
CA HIS A 422 -26.92 30.14 0.05
C HIS A 422 -25.63 29.33 -0.19
N MET A 423 -25.74 28.21 -0.90
CA MET A 423 -24.61 27.36 -1.30
C MET A 423 -24.18 27.63 -2.74
N LEU A 424 -22.87 27.62 -3.00
CA LEU A 424 -22.34 27.81 -4.36
C LEU A 424 -22.16 26.47 -5.10
N ARG A 425 -21.80 25.40 -4.38
CA ARG A 425 -21.59 24.05 -4.93
C ARG A 425 -22.45 23.02 -4.20
N ASN A 426 -22.87 21.95 -4.89
CA ASN A 426 -23.73 20.88 -4.35
C ASN A 426 -24.92 21.45 -3.54
N LYS A 427 -25.73 22.31 -4.16
CA LYS A 427 -26.78 23.07 -3.48
C LYS A 427 -27.80 22.15 -2.82
N GLY A 428 -28.11 22.40 -1.55
CA GLY A 428 -29.04 21.60 -0.75
C GLY A 428 -28.45 20.31 -0.18
N MET A 429 -27.19 19.97 -0.48
CA MET A 429 -26.51 18.84 0.12
C MET A 429 -25.88 19.27 1.46
N TYR A 430 -26.29 18.65 2.55
CA TYR A 430 -25.80 18.90 3.90
C TYR A 430 -25.99 17.63 4.75
N TYR A 431 -25.44 17.61 5.95
CA TYR A 431 -25.59 16.54 6.92
C TYR A 431 -26.64 16.91 7.95
N SER A 432 -27.66 16.08 8.06
CA SER A 432 -28.68 16.18 9.10
C SER A 432 -28.10 15.89 10.49
N GLU A 433 -28.85 16.27 11.53
CA GLU A 433 -28.48 15.93 12.91
C GLU A 433 -28.34 14.41 13.11
N ALA A 434 -29.18 13.61 12.46
CA ALA A 434 -29.13 12.16 12.54
C ALA A 434 -27.84 11.61 11.91
N GLU A 435 -27.45 12.11 10.74
CA GLU A 435 -26.22 11.68 10.04
C GLU A 435 -24.96 12.06 10.82
N ILE A 436 -24.90 13.26 11.42
CA ILE A 436 -23.74 13.65 12.23
C ILE A 436 -23.66 12.79 13.50
N LYS A 437 -24.79 12.52 14.18
CA LYS A 437 -24.83 11.61 15.33
C LYS A 437 -24.42 10.19 14.95
N GLU A 438 -24.88 9.71 13.80
CA GLU A 438 -24.48 8.43 13.25
C GLU A 438 -22.97 8.38 12.98
N LEU A 439 -22.39 9.41 12.36
CA LEU A 439 -20.98 9.49 12.05
C LEU A 439 -20.11 9.54 13.31
N ILE A 440 -20.53 10.30 14.33
CA ILE A 440 -19.89 10.35 15.66
C ILE A 440 -19.88 8.95 16.28
N ASN A 441 -21.02 8.25 16.28
CA ASN A 441 -21.12 6.91 16.85
C ASN A 441 -20.27 5.90 16.07
N TYR A 442 -20.27 6.01 14.74
CA TYR A 442 -19.46 5.17 13.86
C TYR A 442 -17.96 5.31 14.13
N CYS A 443 -17.49 6.54 14.39
CA CYS A 443 -16.13 6.83 14.83
C CYS A 443 -15.86 6.23 16.22
N LYS A 444 -16.75 6.45 17.20
CA LYS A 444 -16.62 5.91 18.57
C LYS A 444 -16.55 4.38 18.59
N GLU A 445 -17.27 3.70 17.71
CA GLU A 445 -17.22 2.25 17.55
C GLU A 445 -15.87 1.71 17.09
N ARG A 446 -15.04 2.58 16.52
CA ARG A 446 -13.71 2.29 16.00
C ARG A 446 -12.60 2.98 16.79
N HIS A 447 -12.93 3.48 18.00
CA HIS A 447 -12.03 4.25 18.86
C HIS A 447 -11.42 5.49 18.17
N ILE A 448 -12.15 6.06 17.20
CA ILE A 448 -11.80 7.30 16.51
C ILE A 448 -12.60 8.45 17.14
N THR A 449 -11.90 9.54 17.45
CA THR A 449 -12.51 10.80 17.92
C THR A 449 -12.94 11.63 16.73
N PHE A 450 -14.23 11.93 16.65
CA PHE A 450 -14.79 12.86 15.67
C PHE A 450 -14.56 14.30 16.13
N ILE A 451 -13.93 15.12 15.29
CA ILE A 451 -13.67 16.54 15.53
C ILE A 451 -14.36 17.35 14.44
N PRO A 452 -15.48 18.02 14.75
CA PRO A 452 -16.10 18.95 13.83
C PRO A 452 -15.32 20.26 13.81
N GLU A 453 -15.19 20.82 12.61
CA GLU A 453 -14.74 22.19 12.43
C GLU A 453 -15.89 23.09 11.99
N ILE A 454 -16.07 24.17 12.74
CA ILE A 454 -16.88 25.31 12.36
C ILE A 454 -15.90 26.49 12.27
N ASP A 455 -15.40 26.73 11.06
CA ASP A 455 -14.38 27.75 10.82
C ASP A 455 -14.93 29.15 11.06
N MET A 456 -14.20 29.93 11.86
CA MET A 456 -14.56 31.27 12.27
C MET A 456 -13.36 32.09 12.75
N PRO A 457 -13.34 33.41 12.52
CA PRO A 457 -14.24 34.16 11.66
C PRO A 457 -13.85 34.08 10.17
N GLY A 458 -12.82 33.28 9.83
CA GLY A 458 -12.40 32.97 8.47
C GLY A 458 -13.38 32.02 7.77
N HIS A 459 -13.21 31.87 6.45
CA HIS A 459 -13.99 30.96 5.60
C HIS A 459 -15.52 30.98 5.85
N SER A 460 -16.07 32.17 6.16
CA SER A 460 -17.43 32.34 6.67
C SER A 460 -18.41 32.92 5.63
N ALA A 461 -18.09 32.93 4.34
CA ALA A 461 -18.94 33.57 3.33
C ALA A 461 -20.30 32.87 3.17
N ALA A 462 -20.40 31.55 3.35
CA ALA A 462 -21.69 30.86 3.38
C ALA A 462 -22.57 31.33 4.54
N PHE A 463 -21.98 31.44 5.73
CA PHE A 463 -22.66 32.04 6.88
C PHE A 463 -23.13 33.46 6.56
N LYS A 464 -22.26 34.29 5.96
CA LYS A 464 -22.61 35.67 5.61
C LYS A 464 -23.78 35.77 4.63
N ARG A 465 -23.85 34.88 3.64
CA ARG A 465 -24.98 34.81 2.70
C ARG A 465 -26.28 34.42 3.41
N ALA A 466 -26.24 33.40 4.25
CA ALA A 466 -27.41 32.89 4.97
C ALA A 466 -27.92 33.86 6.05
N MET A 467 -27.00 34.40 6.85
CA MET A 467 -27.33 35.28 7.99
C MET A 467 -27.38 36.77 7.61
N LYS A 468 -27.05 37.09 6.35
CA LYS A 468 -26.96 38.45 5.81
C LYS A 468 -26.01 39.35 6.61
N THR A 469 -24.99 38.74 7.22
CA THR A 469 -24.11 39.43 8.15
C THR A 469 -22.78 38.74 8.45
N ASP A 470 -21.76 39.49 8.85
CA ASP A 470 -20.46 38.94 9.26
C ASP A 470 -20.46 38.46 10.72
N MET A 471 -19.58 37.49 11.02
CA MET A 471 -19.43 36.92 12.37
C MET A 471 -18.79 37.89 13.37
N GLN A 472 -17.98 38.86 12.92
CA GLN A 472 -17.13 39.66 13.81
C GLN A 472 -17.84 40.87 14.45
N SER A 473 -19.01 41.26 13.96
CA SER A 473 -19.79 42.39 14.51
C SER A 473 -20.39 42.13 15.90
N ASP A 474 -20.34 43.14 16.78
CA ASP A 474 -20.69 43.03 18.21
C ASP A 474 -22.11 42.52 18.48
N SER A 475 -23.10 42.94 17.68
CA SER A 475 -24.50 42.50 17.84
C SER A 475 -24.75 41.05 17.38
N ARG A 476 -23.74 40.38 16.81
CA ARG A 476 -23.93 39.14 16.02
C ARG A 476 -23.07 37.98 16.47
N LEU A 477 -22.13 38.22 17.39
CA LEU A 477 -21.53 37.19 18.23
C LEU A 477 -22.58 36.38 19.00
N ALA A 478 -23.74 36.97 19.32
CA ALA A 478 -24.88 36.26 19.92
C ALA A 478 -25.40 35.12 19.02
N ILE A 479 -25.46 35.33 17.70
CA ILE A 479 -25.88 34.29 16.73
C ILE A 479 -24.85 33.16 16.71
N VAL A 480 -23.56 33.50 16.63
CA VAL A 480 -22.47 32.52 16.66
C VAL A 480 -22.52 31.70 17.94
N LYS A 481 -22.66 32.34 19.11
CA LYS A 481 -22.83 31.66 20.39
C LYS A 481 -24.08 30.77 20.44
N ASN A 482 -25.19 31.19 19.84
CA ASN A 482 -26.40 30.36 19.78
C ASN A 482 -26.19 29.11 18.92
N ILE A 483 -25.53 29.23 17.75
CA ILE A 483 -25.18 28.09 16.90
C ILE A 483 -24.21 27.16 17.64
N LEU A 484 -23.17 27.70 18.26
CA LEU A 484 -22.21 26.92 19.05
C LEU A 484 -22.88 26.23 20.24
N LYS A 485 -23.81 26.90 20.92
CA LYS A 485 -24.59 26.32 22.01
C LYS A 485 -25.45 25.18 21.53
N GLU A 486 -26.20 25.37 20.43
CA GLU A 486 -26.96 24.30 19.80
C GLU A 486 -26.04 23.13 19.46
N PHE A 487 -24.95 23.37 18.73
CA PHE A 487 -24.01 22.35 18.33
C PHE A 487 -23.43 21.57 19.53
N CYS A 488 -22.88 22.28 20.53
CA CYS A 488 -22.22 21.67 21.68
C CYS A 488 -23.19 20.92 22.61
N THR A 489 -24.47 21.29 22.61
CA THR A 489 -25.52 20.60 23.38
C THR A 489 -26.14 19.43 22.60
N THR A 490 -26.17 19.50 21.27
CA THR A 490 -26.71 18.44 20.40
C THR A 490 -25.72 17.28 20.20
N TYR A 491 -24.42 17.56 20.09
CA TYR A 491 -23.41 16.57 19.72
C TYR A 491 -22.42 16.27 20.85
N ASP A 492 -22.27 14.99 21.15
CA ASP A 492 -21.31 14.49 22.13
C ASP A 492 -19.91 14.32 21.51
N VAL A 493 -19.23 15.46 21.37
CA VAL A 493 -17.83 15.57 20.91
C VAL A 493 -16.96 16.21 22.00
N PRO A 494 -15.69 15.79 22.17
CA PRO A 494 -14.79 16.36 23.18
C PRO A 494 -14.03 17.61 22.70
N TYR A 495 -13.88 17.78 21.39
CA TYR A 495 -13.17 18.90 20.77
C TYR A 495 -14.09 19.64 19.78
N ILE A 496 -13.86 20.94 19.62
CA ILE A 496 -14.38 21.75 18.53
C ILE A 496 -13.17 22.46 17.89
N HIS A 497 -13.01 22.31 16.57
CA HIS A 497 -12.08 23.11 15.81
C HIS A 497 -12.79 24.40 15.36
N ILE A 498 -12.19 25.55 15.63
CA ILE A 498 -12.77 26.86 15.27
C ILE A 498 -12.08 27.52 14.07
N GLY A 499 -11.06 26.86 13.51
CA GLY A 499 -10.30 27.37 12.37
C GLY A 499 -9.51 28.62 12.73
N ALA A 500 -9.99 29.78 12.24
CA ALA A 500 -9.44 31.12 12.42
C ALA A 500 -8.22 31.45 11.55
N ASP A 501 -8.00 30.71 10.48
CA ASP A 501 -6.99 30.95 9.45
C ASP A 501 -7.44 31.99 8.40
N GLU A 502 -6.45 32.48 7.64
CA GLU A 502 -6.58 33.35 6.45
C GLU A 502 -7.49 34.60 6.59
N VAL A 503 -7.76 35.05 7.81
CA VAL A 503 -8.68 36.15 8.09
C VAL A 503 -8.03 37.30 8.84
N LYS A 504 -8.39 38.53 8.48
CA LYS A 504 -8.09 39.69 9.31
C LYS A 504 -9.08 39.75 10.48
N ILE A 505 -8.57 39.54 11.69
CA ILE A 505 -9.34 39.71 12.93
C ILE A 505 -9.49 41.21 13.21
N THR A 506 -10.66 41.75 12.92
CA THR A 506 -11.03 43.15 13.21
C THR A 506 -11.57 43.30 14.63
N ASN A 507 -12.33 42.30 15.11
CA ASN A 507 -12.75 42.21 16.49
C ASN A 507 -11.78 41.31 17.29
N LYS A 508 -10.83 41.93 17.99
CA LYS A 508 -9.80 41.22 18.77
C LYS A 508 -10.37 40.36 19.91
N ASN A 509 -11.60 40.61 20.34
CA ASN A 509 -12.24 39.83 21.41
C ASN A 509 -12.96 38.58 20.88
N PHE A 510 -13.18 38.49 19.56
CA PHE A 510 -13.98 37.41 18.96
C PHE A 510 -13.43 36.01 19.31
N VAL A 511 -12.16 35.74 18.97
CA VAL A 511 -11.55 34.41 19.20
C VAL A 511 -11.45 34.07 20.70
N PRO A 512 -10.95 34.97 21.59
CA PRO A 512 -10.97 34.71 23.03
C PRO A 512 -12.37 34.45 23.60
N GLU A 513 -13.38 35.19 23.16
CA GLU A 513 -14.74 35.07 23.69
C GLU A 513 -15.46 33.80 23.21
N VAL A 514 -15.28 33.43 21.93
CA VAL A 514 -15.75 32.15 21.38
C VAL A 514 -15.09 30.98 22.11
N THR A 515 -13.76 31.05 22.28
CA THR A 515 -12.98 30.01 22.97
C THR A 515 -13.49 29.80 24.39
N ALA A 516 -13.58 30.87 25.18
CA ALA A 516 -14.07 30.80 26.55
C ALA A 516 -15.52 30.29 26.63
N PHE A 517 -16.36 30.64 25.65
CA PHE A 517 -17.73 30.14 25.57
C PHE A 517 -17.78 28.62 25.32
N ILE A 518 -17.01 28.11 24.37
CA ILE A 518 -16.92 26.67 24.08
C ILE A 518 -16.37 25.90 25.29
N GLU A 519 -15.32 26.44 25.93
CA GLU A 519 -14.72 25.87 27.14
C GLU A 519 -15.71 25.85 28.32
N SER A 520 -16.55 26.88 28.47
CA SER A 520 -17.60 26.91 29.49
C SER A 520 -18.66 25.80 29.33
N MET A 521 -18.76 25.22 28.12
CA MET A 521 -19.61 24.06 27.83
C MET A 521 -18.86 22.71 27.97
N GLY A 522 -17.64 22.73 28.53
CA GLY A 522 -16.83 21.54 28.80
C GLY A 522 -16.13 20.95 27.59
N LYS A 523 -15.98 21.70 26.50
CA LYS A 523 -15.31 21.28 25.27
C LYS A 523 -13.90 21.86 25.20
N LYS A 524 -12.97 21.14 24.56
CA LYS A 524 -11.64 21.67 24.24
C LYS A 524 -11.64 22.33 22.86
N VAL A 525 -10.86 23.39 22.70
CA VAL A 525 -10.80 24.18 21.46
C VAL A 525 -9.51 23.91 20.72
N ILE A 526 -9.59 23.81 19.39
CA ILE A 526 -8.47 23.71 18.47
C ILE A 526 -8.58 24.85 17.45
N GLY A 527 -7.46 25.46 17.07
CA GLY A 527 -7.42 26.45 16.01
C GLY A 527 -6.16 26.34 15.16
N TRP A 528 -6.26 26.79 13.91
CA TRP A 528 -5.15 26.83 12.98
C TRP A 528 -4.09 27.84 13.43
N GLN A 529 -2.82 27.48 13.25
CA GLN A 529 -1.68 28.32 13.57
C GLN A 529 -0.73 28.43 12.36
N PRO A 530 -0.43 29.67 11.90
CA PRO A 530 -0.97 30.95 12.39
C PRO A 530 -2.45 31.16 12.05
N GLY A 531 -3.17 31.94 12.86
CA GLY A 531 -4.59 32.24 12.62
C GLY A 531 -5.16 33.24 13.63
N GLY A 532 -5.43 32.77 14.84
CA GLY A 532 -6.08 33.56 15.90
C GLY A 532 -5.20 34.00 17.08
N ASN A 533 -5.70 34.96 17.86
CA ASN A 533 -5.11 35.37 19.15
C ASN A 533 -5.59 34.46 20.30
N PHE A 534 -5.33 33.16 20.20
CA PHE A 534 -5.86 32.21 21.16
C PHE A 534 -5.11 32.20 22.52
N SER A 535 -5.76 31.69 23.56
CA SER A 535 -5.19 31.46 24.89
C SER A 535 -4.24 30.25 24.90
N ASN A 536 -3.55 30.02 26.04
CA ASN A 536 -2.70 28.83 26.22
C ASN A 536 -3.51 27.52 26.33
N SER A 537 -4.81 27.59 26.64
CA SER A 537 -5.68 26.41 26.75
C SER A 537 -6.11 25.84 25.38
N THR A 538 -6.09 26.67 24.33
CA THR A 538 -6.41 26.24 22.97
C THR A 538 -5.28 25.40 22.39
N ILE A 539 -5.61 24.27 21.75
CA ILE A 539 -4.63 23.45 21.03
C ILE A 539 -4.38 24.10 19.66
N ARG A 540 -3.11 24.16 19.24
CA ARG A 540 -2.71 24.76 17.97
C ARG A 540 -2.46 23.69 16.92
N GLN A 541 -3.19 23.74 15.82
CA GLN A 541 -2.90 22.91 14.66
C GLN A 541 -2.02 23.70 13.68
N LEU A 542 -0.76 23.31 13.57
CA LEU A 542 0.25 24.00 12.77
C LEU A 542 0.03 23.66 11.29
N TRP A 543 -0.30 24.65 10.47
CA TRP A 543 -0.33 24.49 9.01
C TRP A 543 0.84 25.19 8.30
N MET A 544 1.46 26.16 8.97
CA MET A 544 2.75 26.75 8.61
C MET A 544 3.69 26.77 9.81
N ASP A 545 4.98 26.96 9.54
CA ASP A 545 5.97 27.20 10.59
C ASP A 545 6.01 28.69 10.95
N ASP A 546 5.81 29.02 12.23
CA ASP A 546 5.77 30.39 12.72
C ASP A 546 6.48 30.57 14.08
N ASN A 547 7.36 29.63 14.46
CA ASN A 547 8.08 29.58 15.74
C ASN A 547 7.19 29.53 17.01
N ALA A 548 5.86 29.55 16.91
CA ALA A 548 4.98 29.62 18.09
C ALA A 548 5.12 28.40 19.03
N HIS A 549 5.53 27.26 18.48
CA HIS A 549 5.81 26.03 19.21
C HIS A 549 7.13 26.03 19.99
N HIS A 550 7.97 27.06 19.82
CA HIS A 550 9.23 27.24 20.54
C HIS A 550 9.17 28.33 21.64
N THR A 551 8.11 29.15 21.67
CA THR A 551 8.09 30.42 22.43
C THR A 551 7.33 30.40 23.76
N SER A 552 6.61 29.32 24.08
CA SER A 552 5.84 29.21 25.34
C SER A 552 6.42 28.11 26.21
N ASN A 553 6.71 28.38 27.50
CA ASN A 553 7.27 27.49 28.53
C ASN A 553 6.54 26.12 28.72
N ASN A 554 6.42 25.31 27.68
CA ASN A 554 5.70 24.03 27.60
C ASN A 554 4.21 24.06 28.00
N GLN A 555 3.54 25.21 27.87
CA GLN A 555 2.13 25.36 28.27
C GLN A 555 1.11 25.13 27.13
N ILE A 556 1.54 25.19 25.87
CA ILE A 556 0.66 25.09 24.70
C ILE A 556 0.81 23.70 24.07
N GLN A 557 -0.31 23.11 23.63
CA GLN A 557 -0.33 21.85 22.91
C GLN A 557 -0.42 22.08 21.39
N PHE A 558 0.25 21.22 20.62
CA PHE A 558 0.42 21.34 19.18
C PHE A 558 0.08 20.04 18.43
N ILE A 559 -0.48 20.20 17.24
CA ILE A 559 -0.73 19.17 16.24
C ILE A 559 -0.04 19.61 14.95
N ASP A 560 0.82 18.77 14.36
CA ASP A 560 1.54 19.11 13.12
C ASP A 560 0.74 18.72 11.87
N SER A 561 0.44 19.72 11.04
CA SER A 561 -0.15 19.56 9.70
C SER A 561 0.67 20.28 8.62
N ARG A 562 1.83 20.86 8.97
CA ARG A 562 2.65 21.68 8.07
C ARG A 562 3.01 20.87 6.83
N HIS A 563 2.66 21.27 5.62
CA HIS A 563 2.98 20.50 4.40
C HIS A 563 2.45 19.05 4.38
N LEU A 564 1.43 18.70 5.18
CA LEU A 564 0.73 17.41 5.11
C LEU A 564 -0.57 17.51 4.28
N TYR A 565 -0.54 18.36 3.26
CA TYR A 565 -1.69 18.71 2.43
C TYR A 565 -1.67 17.84 1.18
N LEU A 566 -2.49 16.78 1.18
CA LEU A 566 -2.43 15.71 0.20
C LEU A 566 -2.75 16.20 -1.23
N ASN A 567 -3.56 17.25 -1.34
CA ASN A 567 -3.97 17.93 -2.56
C ASN A 567 -2.88 18.78 -3.24
N HIS A 568 -1.77 19.02 -2.56
CA HIS A 568 -0.59 19.68 -3.15
C HIS A 568 0.49 18.69 -3.58
N MET A 569 0.42 17.42 -3.19
CA MET A 569 1.51 16.46 -3.40
C MET A 569 1.23 15.51 -4.56
N ASP A 570 2.31 15.13 -5.24
CA ASP A 570 2.27 14.00 -6.16
C ASP A 570 1.99 12.69 -5.40
N PRO A 571 1.21 11.74 -5.96
CA PRO A 571 0.84 10.53 -5.22
C PRO A 571 2.01 9.67 -4.71
N LEU A 572 3.10 9.60 -5.47
CA LEU A 572 4.28 8.83 -5.12
C LEU A 572 5.20 9.62 -4.17
N GLU A 573 5.28 10.93 -4.37
CA GLU A 573 5.97 11.87 -3.47
C GLU A 573 5.30 11.91 -2.08
N ALA A 574 3.97 11.92 -2.01
CA ALA A 574 3.23 12.03 -0.76
C ALA A 574 3.60 10.92 0.22
N VAL A 575 3.61 9.67 -0.25
CA VAL A 575 4.03 8.49 0.53
C VAL A 575 5.48 8.63 0.99
N THR A 576 6.36 9.09 0.10
CA THR A 576 7.79 9.27 0.38
C THR A 576 8.02 10.32 1.45
N THR A 577 7.40 11.49 1.30
CA THR A 577 7.51 12.63 2.21
C THR A 577 6.95 12.27 3.58
N ILE A 578 5.76 11.67 3.63
CA ILE A 578 5.12 11.26 4.88
C ILE A 578 5.95 10.19 5.58
N PHE A 579 6.41 9.16 4.84
CA PHE A 579 7.27 8.13 5.42
C PHE A 579 8.56 8.73 5.98
N ASN A 580 9.23 9.66 5.29
CA ASN A 580 10.49 10.23 5.77
C ASN A 580 10.32 11.25 6.91
N ARG A 581 9.11 11.72 7.17
CA ARG A 581 8.86 12.85 8.06
C ARG A 581 9.16 12.53 9.51
N LYS A 582 9.82 13.44 10.21
CA LYS A 582 9.78 13.54 11.66
C LYS A 582 8.58 14.41 12.07
N ILE A 583 7.52 13.81 12.61
CA ILE A 583 6.27 14.52 12.91
C ILE A 583 6.53 15.55 14.01
N ALA A 584 6.13 16.80 13.76
CA ALA A 584 6.39 17.93 14.67
C ALA A 584 7.87 18.08 15.07
N ASP A 585 8.79 17.65 14.19
CA ASP A 585 10.24 17.65 14.42
C ASP A 585 10.68 16.84 15.66
N LYS A 586 9.83 15.92 16.14
CA LYS A 586 10.10 15.01 17.25
C LYS A 586 10.05 13.55 16.84
N GLU A 587 10.79 12.71 17.55
CA GLU A 587 10.75 11.25 17.34
C GLU A 587 9.45 10.62 17.86
N LYS A 588 8.83 11.23 18.87
CA LYS A 588 7.62 10.75 19.53
C LYS A 588 6.86 11.90 20.16
N GLY A 589 5.61 11.66 20.51
CA GLY A 589 4.75 12.65 21.16
C GLY A 589 5.16 12.91 22.61
N ASP A 590 4.71 14.05 23.13
CA ASP A 590 4.82 14.41 24.54
C ASP A 590 3.63 15.27 24.98
N ALA A 591 3.68 15.83 26.20
CA ALA A 591 2.59 16.63 26.75
C ALA A 591 2.24 17.88 25.90
N THR A 592 3.21 18.40 25.13
CA THR A 592 3.06 19.58 24.28
C THR A 592 2.85 19.21 22.81
N THR A 593 3.46 18.13 22.34
CA THR A 593 3.41 17.72 20.94
C THR A 593 2.62 16.44 20.82
N LEU A 594 1.36 16.55 20.43
CA LEU A 594 0.43 15.42 20.48
C LEU A 594 0.62 14.44 19.33
N GLY A 595 1.05 14.94 18.16
CA GLY A 595 1.16 14.19 16.91
C GLY A 595 0.84 15.07 15.72
N GLY A 596 0.14 14.52 14.73
CA GLY A 596 -0.15 15.24 13.49
C GLY A 596 -1.46 14.84 12.81
N THR A 597 -1.83 15.62 11.82
CA THR A 597 -3.01 15.40 10.98
C THR A 597 -2.61 15.56 9.51
N ILE A 598 -2.91 14.57 8.67
CA ILE A 598 -2.87 14.70 7.21
C ILE A 598 -4.18 15.31 6.72
N CYS A 599 -4.10 16.29 5.82
CA CYS A 599 -5.23 17.11 5.41
C CYS A 599 -5.56 16.90 3.93
N MET A 600 -6.82 16.57 3.65
CA MET A 600 -7.38 16.54 2.31
C MET A 600 -8.27 17.77 2.10
N TRP A 601 -7.68 18.82 1.55
CA TRP A 601 -8.40 19.98 1.01
C TRP A 601 -8.67 19.75 -0.47
N HIS A 602 -9.79 20.21 -1.00
CA HIS A 602 -10.00 20.11 -2.44
C HIS A 602 -10.87 21.25 -2.94
N ASP A 603 -10.24 22.42 -3.02
CA ASP A 603 -10.86 23.71 -3.38
C ASP A 603 -11.55 23.65 -4.75
N ARG A 604 -10.95 22.92 -5.69
CA ARG A 604 -11.51 22.73 -7.02
C ARG A 604 -12.79 21.89 -6.99
N ALA A 605 -13.74 22.26 -7.86
CA ALA A 605 -14.93 21.48 -8.15
C ALA A 605 -14.55 20.12 -8.72
N VAL A 606 -15.17 19.06 -8.20
CA VAL A 606 -14.99 17.71 -8.73
C VAL A 606 -16.17 17.32 -9.63
N GLY A 607 -15.91 16.43 -10.60
CA GLY A 607 -16.95 15.92 -11.48
C GLY A 607 -17.91 14.99 -10.74
N LYS A 608 -17.36 14.21 -9.81
CA LYS A 608 -18.06 13.32 -8.87
C LYS A 608 -17.25 13.19 -7.58
N GLU A 609 -17.90 12.77 -6.49
CA GLU A 609 -17.27 12.75 -5.16
C GLU A 609 -16.05 11.81 -5.08
N GLU A 610 -16.02 10.74 -5.86
CA GLU A 610 -14.90 9.79 -5.88
C GLU A 610 -13.63 10.40 -6.47
N ASP A 611 -13.74 11.46 -7.27
CA ASP A 611 -12.58 12.13 -7.86
C ASP A 611 -11.70 12.77 -6.77
N VAL A 612 -12.25 13.12 -5.61
CA VAL A 612 -11.47 13.55 -4.43
C VAL A 612 -10.47 12.47 -4.03
N LEU A 613 -10.84 11.20 -4.15
CA LEU A 613 -9.98 10.06 -3.80
C LEU A 613 -9.19 9.52 -5.00
N ASN A 614 -9.71 9.60 -6.22
CA ASN A 614 -9.03 9.16 -7.45
C ASN A 614 -7.86 10.08 -7.80
N MET A 615 -8.05 11.37 -7.58
CA MET A 615 -7.06 12.38 -7.93
C MET A 615 -6.10 12.68 -6.79
N ASN A 616 -6.22 12.07 -5.62
CA ASN A 616 -5.32 12.39 -4.52
C ASN A 616 -4.91 11.13 -3.75
N PRO A 617 -3.70 11.10 -3.15
CA PRO A 617 -3.17 9.90 -2.52
C PRO A 617 -3.74 9.62 -1.11
N VAL A 618 -5.06 9.70 -0.90
CA VAL A 618 -5.68 9.58 0.44
C VAL A 618 -5.28 8.29 1.15
N TYR A 619 -5.64 7.13 0.60
CA TYR A 619 -5.39 5.85 1.23
C TYR A 619 -3.89 5.48 1.34
N PRO A 620 -3.06 5.60 0.30
CA PRO A 620 -1.62 5.40 0.47
C PRO A 620 -1.00 6.34 1.52
N SER A 621 -1.48 7.59 1.63
CA SER A 621 -1.00 8.54 2.64
C SER A 621 -1.46 8.19 4.05
N ILE A 622 -2.68 7.68 4.23
CA ILE A 622 -3.15 7.17 5.53
C ILE A 622 -2.23 6.05 6.02
N LEU A 623 -1.85 5.11 5.14
CA LEU A 623 -0.96 4.00 5.52
C LEU A 623 0.47 4.48 5.84
N ALA A 624 1.03 5.38 5.03
CA ALA A 624 2.34 5.98 5.31
C ALA A 624 2.33 6.79 6.62
N PHE A 625 1.25 7.53 6.87
CA PHE A 625 1.10 8.31 8.07
C PHE A 625 0.86 7.44 9.30
N ALA A 626 0.10 6.35 9.16
CA ALA A 626 -0.07 5.34 10.19
C ALA A 626 1.29 4.75 10.60
N GLU A 627 2.09 4.31 9.63
CA GLU A 627 3.45 3.81 9.87
C GLU A 627 4.28 4.81 10.67
N ARG A 628 4.37 6.06 10.20
CA ARG A 628 5.24 7.06 10.82
C ARG A 628 4.74 7.53 12.18
N SER A 629 3.43 7.76 12.33
CA SER A 629 2.83 8.22 13.59
C SER A 629 2.72 7.13 14.65
N TRP A 630 2.78 5.86 14.25
CA TRP A 630 2.80 4.73 15.16
C TRP A 630 4.22 4.33 15.58
N GLN A 631 5.16 4.22 14.63
CA GLN A 631 6.56 3.87 14.94
C GLN A 631 7.33 5.04 15.57
N GLY A 632 7.05 6.27 15.14
CA GLY A 632 7.85 7.43 15.48
C GLY A 632 9.12 7.54 14.62
N GLY A 633 10.05 8.40 15.02
CA GLY A 633 11.29 8.68 14.29
C GLY A 633 11.08 9.49 13.01
N GLY A 634 11.97 9.33 12.04
CA GLY A 634 11.96 10.05 10.77
C GLY A 634 13.33 10.65 10.45
N VAL A 635 13.39 11.45 9.41
CA VAL A 635 14.59 12.21 9.00
C VAL A 635 14.41 13.67 9.40
N ASP A 636 15.52 14.34 9.75
CA ASP A 636 15.49 15.76 10.09
C ASP A 636 15.18 16.64 8.89
N GLY A 637 14.26 17.59 9.11
CA GLY A 637 13.70 18.44 8.07
C GLY A 637 12.76 17.69 7.14
N TRP A 638 12.25 18.39 6.12
CA TRP A 638 11.30 17.81 5.17
C TRP A 638 11.99 17.43 3.87
N VAL A 639 11.76 16.20 3.41
CA VAL A 639 12.46 15.60 2.27
C VAL A 639 11.43 14.97 1.33
N ALA A 640 11.45 15.38 0.06
CA ALA A 640 10.49 14.91 -0.94
C ALA A 640 10.86 13.57 -1.59
N ASN A 641 12.15 13.24 -1.67
CA ASN A 641 12.67 12.08 -2.40
C ASN A 641 13.11 10.94 -1.46
N ILE A 642 13.15 9.71 -2.00
CA ILE A 642 13.64 8.53 -1.27
C ILE A 642 15.12 8.69 -0.92
N GLY A 643 15.92 9.26 -1.82
CA GLY A 643 17.35 9.52 -1.64
C GLY A 643 18.25 8.72 -2.55
N GLU A 644 19.52 8.64 -2.19
CA GLU A 644 20.54 7.92 -2.94
C GLU A 644 20.41 6.40 -2.77
N PRO A 645 20.79 5.60 -3.79
CA PRO A 645 20.74 4.15 -3.73
C PRO A 645 21.63 3.60 -2.62
N ASN A 646 21.25 2.43 -2.08
CA ASN A 646 21.99 1.71 -1.02
C ASN A 646 22.14 2.46 0.32
N THR A 647 21.47 3.59 0.51
CA THR A 647 21.42 4.27 1.81
C THR A 647 20.45 3.59 2.77
N ALA A 648 20.66 3.74 4.08
CA ALA A 648 19.76 3.21 5.10
C ALA A 648 18.30 3.72 4.91
N ARG A 649 18.15 4.99 4.52
CA ARG A 649 16.84 5.61 4.22
C ARG A 649 16.15 4.94 3.02
N ALA A 650 16.86 4.76 1.91
CA ALA A 650 16.30 4.11 0.73
C ALA A 650 15.93 2.65 1.01
N ASN A 651 16.76 1.92 1.75
CA ASN A 651 16.49 0.54 2.15
C ASN A 651 15.28 0.44 3.09
N ALA A 652 15.14 1.34 4.05
CA ALA A 652 13.99 1.41 4.95
C ALA A 652 12.70 1.71 4.18
N PHE A 653 12.74 2.66 3.25
CA PHE A 653 11.60 2.96 2.39
C PHE A 653 11.23 1.77 1.51
N ALA A 654 12.19 1.10 0.88
CA ALA A 654 11.92 -0.09 0.06
C ALA A 654 11.29 -1.24 0.87
N ALA A 655 11.68 -1.42 2.13
CA ALA A 655 11.07 -2.39 3.02
C ALA A 655 9.63 -2.02 3.41
N PHE A 656 9.37 -0.74 3.66
CA PHE A 656 8.01 -0.22 3.88
C PHE A 656 7.15 -0.35 2.62
N GLU A 657 7.66 0.02 1.46
CA GLU A 657 6.94 -0.03 0.19
C GLU A 657 6.47 -1.43 -0.15
N LYS A 658 7.28 -2.47 0.11
CA LYS A 658 6.85 -3.86 -0.05
C LYS A 658 5.62 -4.18 0.80
N ARG A 659 5.61 -3.75 2.07
CA ARG A 659 4.44 -3.93 2.94
C ARG A 659 3.23 -3.12 2.45
N LEU A 660 3.46 -1.91 1.95
CA LEU A 660 2.40 -1.04 1.41
C LEU A 660 1.74 -1.67 0.18
N LEU A 661 2.52 -2.28 -0.71
CA LEU A 661 2.01 -2.96 -1.91
C LEU A 661 1.27 -4.25 -1.55
N ASP A 662 1.76 -5.03 -0.58
CA ASP A 662 1.01 -6.17 -0.03
C ASP A 662 -0.35 -5.71 0.52
N GLN A 663 -0.39 -4.63 1.30
CA GLN A 663 -1.62 -4.06 1.85
C GLN A 663 -2.58 -3.60 0.75
N LYS A 664 -2.07 -2.88 -0.26
CA LYS A 664 -2.85 -2.46 -1.44
C LYS A 664 -3.52 -3.67 -2.11
N GLN A 665 -2.76 -4.74 -2.36
CA GLN A 665 -3.26 -5.90 -3.07
C GLN A 665 -4.27 -6.71 -2.25
N GLN A 666 -4.02 -6.86 -0.95
CA GLN A 666 -4.81 -7.74 -0.06
C GLN A 666 -6.11 -7.10 0.42
N TYR A 667 -6.07 -5.81 0.79
CA TYR A 667 -7.18 -5.18 1.52
C TYR A 667 -7.79 -3.98 0.81
N TYR A 668 -7.09 -3.40 -0.18
CA TYR A 668 -7.48 -2.13 -0.80
C TYR A 668 -7.53 -2.19 -2.34
N SER A 669 -7.59 -3.39 -2.92
CA SER A 669 -7.58 -3.59 -4.37
C SER A 669 -8.83 -3.06 -5.08
N SER A 670 -9.94 -2.92 -4.35
CA SER A 670 -11.20 -2.31 -4.82
C SER A 670 -11.28 -0.81 -4.58
N LEU A 671 -10.28 -0.20 -3.92
CA LEU A 671 -10.29 1.21 -3.55
C LEU A 671 -9.35 2.02 -4.46
N SER A 672 -9.59 3.34 -4.53
CA SER A 672 -8.65 4.26 -5.20
C SER A 672 -7.32 4.31 -4.47
N PHE A 673 -6.30 3.67 -5.04
CA PHE A 673 -4.98 3.61 -4.43
C PHE A 673 -3.91 4.01 -5.46
N PRO A 674 -3.76 5.32 -5.76
CA PRO A 674 -2.89 5.83 -6.82
C PRO A 674 -1.41 5.75 -6.43
N TYR A 675 -0.90 4.54 -6.28
CA TYR A 675 0.48 4.24 -5.90
C TYR A 675 0.97 2.99 -6.62
N THR A 676 2.22 3.00 -7.08
CA THR A 676 2.91 1.84 -7.67
C THR A 676 4.33 1.77 -7.11
N GLN A 677 4.99 0.62 -7.29
CA GLN A 677 6.36 0.44 -6.84
C GLN A 677 7.29 1.45 -7.49
N GLN A 678 8.13 2.10 -6.68
CA GLN A 678 9.06 3.10 -7.15
C GLN A 678 10.49 2.94 -6.62
N SER A 679 10.71 2.17 -5.54
CA SER A 679 12.04 1.98 -4.94
C SER A 679 13.01 1.13 -5.76
N ASN A 680 12.55 0.53 -6.86
CA ASN A 680 13.36 -0.30 -7.76
C ASN A 680 13.99 0.50 -8.92
N LEU A 681 13.68 1.79 -9.05
CA LEU A 681 14.24 2.66 -10.08
C LEU A 681 15.33 3.55 -9.50
N VAL A 682 16.47 3.61 -10.19
CA VAL A 682 17.59 4.49 -9.85
C VAL A 682 17.89 5.39 -11.06
N TRP A 683 17.91 6.69 -10.83
CA TRP A 683 18.18 7.71 -11.83
C TRP A 683 19.55 8.32 -11.63
N LYS A 684 20.28 8.48 -12.73
CA LYS A 684 21.51 9.29 -12.82
C LYS A 684 21.15 10.65 -13.37
N LEU A 685 21.44 11.71 -12.61
CA LEU A 685 21.11 13.09 -12.98
C LEU A 685 22.35 13.81 -13.53
N PHE A 686 22.17 14.55 -14.62
CA PHE A 686 23.21 15.32 -15.33
C PHE A 686 22.78 16.79 -15.46
N GLY A 687 23.64 17.70 -15.01
CA GLY A 687 23.42 19.14 -15.05
C GLY A 687 24.27 19.88 -14.00
N PRO A 688 24.05 21.18 -13.83
CA PRO A 688 23.14 22.02 -14.62
C PRO A 688 23.70 22.33 -16.01
N PHE A 689 22.82 22.40 -17.01
CA PHE A 689 23.15 22.94 -18.34
C PHE A 689 22.50 24.31 -18.52
N ASP A 690 23.29 25.37 -18.74
CA ASP A 690 22.77 26.72 -18.93
C ASP A 690 21.96 26.85 -20.23
N ASN A 691 20.64 26.98 -20.09
CA ASN A 691 19.71 27.12 -21.19
C ASN A 691 19.42 28.56 -21.59
N LYS A 692 19.88 29.56 -20.81
CA LYS A 692 19.68 31.00 -21.06
C LYS A 692 18.21 31.39 -21.30
N GLY A 693 17.28 30.66 -20.70
CA GLY A 693 15.83 30.84 -20.86
C GLY A 693 15.21 30.11 -22.06
N ASP A 694 16.01 29.52 -22.95
CA ASP A 694 15.53 28.70 -24.06
C ASP A 694 15.29 27.25 -23.61
N LEU A 695 14.04 26.96 -23.26
CA LEU A 695 13.59 25.63 -22.79
C LEU A 695 13.79 24.52 -23.84
N SER A 696 13.82 24.89 -25.12
CA SER A 696 13.98 23.95 -26.24
C SER A 696 15.43 23.55 -26.47
N LYS A 697 16.38 24.34 -25.96
CA LYS A 697 17.82 24.15 -26.18
C LYS A 697 18.27 22.74 -25.86
N GLN A 698 19.05 22.17 -26.77
CA GLN A 698 19.55 20.80 -26.67
C GLN A 698 20.98 20.77 -26.13
N PHE A 699 21.28 19.75 -25.34
CA PHE A 699 22.61 19.50 -24.78
C PHE A 699 23.08 18.08 -25.06
N THR A 700 24.32 17.79 -24.68
CA THR A 700 24.99 16.51 -24.94
C THR A 700 24.16 15.25 -24.63
N PRO A 701 23.37 15.19 -23.54
CA PRO A 701 22.55 14.01 -23.25
C PRO A 701 21.50 13.64 -24.31
N GLU A 702 21.07 14.60 -25.16
CA GLU A 702 20.14 14.36 -26.27
C GLU A 702 20.83 13.83 -27.54
N GLN A 703 22.17 13.89 -27.60
CA GLN A 703 22.92 13.56 -28.81
C GLN A 703 23.14 12.05 -28.95
N LYS A 704 23.15 11.56 -30.21
CA LYS A 704 23.48 10.17 -30.52
C LYS A 704 24.92 9.86 -30.05
N GLY A 705 25.07 8.86 -29.18
CA GLY A 705 26.36 8.44 -28.64
C GLY A 705 26.64 8.89 -27.20
N PHE A 706 25.72 9.61 -26.55
CA PHE A 706 25.80 9.87 -25.12
C PHE A 706 25.81 8.55 -24.32
N ASP A 707 26.85 8.35 -23.52
CA ASP A 707 27.01 7.18 -22.66
C ASP A 707 26.90 7.64 -21.20
N ALA A 708 25.71 7.44 -20.62
CA ALA A 708 25.41 7.81 -19.24
C ALA A 708 26.28 7.05 -18.20
N ASP A 709 26.81 5.88 -18.56
CA ASP A 709 27.65 5.08 -17.65
C ASP A 709 29.11 5.56 -17.66
N LYS A 710 29.55 6.22 -18.73
CA LYS A 710 30.91 6.81 -18.83
C LYS A 710 30.95 8.31 -18.51
N THR A 711 29.80 8.96 -18.50
CA THR A 711 29.72 10.38 -18.15
C THR A 711 29.64 10.54 -16.64
N LYS A 712 30.47 11.43 -16.07
CA LYS A 712 30.37 11.75 -14.64
C LYS A 712 29.00 12.36 -14.34
N GLN A 713 28.16 11.61 -13.65
CA GLN A 713 26.87 12.07 -13.13
C GLN A 713 27.06 13.04 -11.97
N ALA A 714 26.09 13.92 -11.76
CA ALA A 714 26.10 14.85 -10.65
C ALA A 714 25.50 14.23 -9.38
N ILE A 715 24.38 13.51 -9.52
CA ILE A 715 23.53 13.03 -8.41
C ILE A 715 22.87 11.71 -8.81
N GLU A 716 22.65 10.80 -7.86
CA GLU A 716 21.76 9.64 -8.03
C GLU A 716 20.51 9.78 -7.17
N GLN A 717 19.37 9.31 -7.67
CA GLN A 717 18.12 9.29 -6.92
C GLN A 717 17.35 7.99 -7.15
N VAL A 718 16.88 7.41 -6.06
CA VAL A 718 15.92 6.30 -6.06
C VAL A 718 14.51 6.87 -6.17
N GLY A 719 13.67 6.26 -6.99
CA GLY A 719 12.27 6.62 -7.13
C GLY A 719 11.80 6.66 -8.57
N ALA A 720 10.48 6.55 -8.73
CA ALA A 720 9.80 6.74 -10.00
C ALA A 720 9.34 8.19 -10.16
N THR A 721 8.95 8.83 -9.05
CA THR A 721 8.84 10.29 -8.94
C THR A 721 10.15 10.83 -8.38
N VAL A 722 10.74 11.82 -9.05
CA VAL A 722 11.91 12.58 -8.57
C VAL A 722 11.56 14.06 -8.58
N VAL A 723 11.50 14.66 -7.40
CA VAL A 723 11.36 16.10 -7.22
C VAL A 723 12.74 16.73 -7.35
N LEU A 724 12.96 17.49 -8.42
CA LEU A 724 14.23 18.17 -8.69
C LEU A 724 14.40 19.39 -7.78
N ARG A 725 13.36 20.23 -7.72
CA ARG A 725 13.20 21.32 -6.75
C ARG A 725 11.75 21.36 -6.29
N HIS A 726 11.56 21.30 -4.98
CA HIS A 726 10.24 21.43 -4.39
C HIS A 726 9.76 22.90 -4.46
N TRP A 727 8.46 23.14 -4.63
CA TRP A 727 7.94 24.52 -4.77
C TRP A 727 8.12 25.37 -3.51
N TRP A 728 8.06 24.74 -2.33
CA TRP A 728 8.47 25.33 -1.03
C TRP A 728 9.99 25.35 -0.76
N ALA A 729 10.87 25.16 -1.76
CA ALA A 729 12.31 25.25 -1.52
C ALA A 729 12.72 26.64 -0.94
N PRO A 730 13.69 26.71 -0.01
CA PRO A 730 14.55 25.61 0.47
C PRO A 730 13.98 24.79 1.64
N LEU A 731 12.74 25.05 2.07
CA LEU A 731 12.14 24.45 3.26
C LEU A 731 11.94 22.93 3.14
N ILE A 732 11.51 22.46 1.95
CA ILE A 732 11.51 21.04 1.61
C ILE A 732 12.70 20.73 0.70
N LYS A 733 13.57 19.83 1.16
CA LYS A 733 14.75 19.37 0.43
C LYS A 733 14.35 18.43 -0.71
N ALA A 734 14.95 18.66 -1.88
CA ALA A 734 14.72 17.95 -3.12
C ALA A 734 16.04 17.38 -3.68
N ALA A 735 16.02 16.85 -4.91
CA ALA A 735 17.19 16.18 -5.49
C ALA A 735 18.35 17.13 -5.81
N ILE A 736 18.05 18.37 -6.20
CA ILE A 736 19.07 19.39 -6.53
C ILE A 736 19.11 20.42 -5.39
N PRO A 737 20.15 20.44 -4.55
CA PRO A 737 20.21 21.33 -3.38
C PRO A 737 20.21 22.82 -3.74
N ASN A 738 20.95 23.20 -4.78
CA ASN A 738 21.12 24.59 -5.23
C ASN A 738 20.60 24.72 -6.67
N ALA A 739 19.29 24.56 -6.84
CA ALA A 739 18.67 24.68 -8.16
C ALA A 739 18.72 26.12 -8.68
N GLU A 740 19.14 26.30 -9.92
CA GLU A 740 19.31 27.61 -10.58
C GLU A 740 18.29 27.83 -11.71
N ASP A 741 17.85 29.08 -11.88
CA ASP A 741 17.00 29.51 -13.00
C ASP A 741 17.70 29.27 -14.35
N SER A 742 16.92 29.14 -15.43
CA SER A 742 17.45 28.99 -16.78
C SER A 742 18.42 27.82 -16.94
N THR A 743 18.13 26.70 -16.29
CA THR A 743 18.92 25.47 -16.39
C THR A 743 18.11 24.30 -16.93
N THR A 744 18.81 23.37 -17.58
CA THR A 744 18.27 22.07 -17.98
C THR A 744 18.99 20.98 -17.22
N TRP A 745 18.22 20.03 -16.69
CA TRP A 745 18.73 18.79 -16.13
C TRP A 745 18.20 17.60 -16.91
N TYR A 746 19.02 16.56 -17.01
CA TYR A 746 18.65 15.29 -17.60
C TYR A 746 18.70 14.19 -16.54
N ALA A 747 17.82 13.21 -16.66
CA ALA A 747 17.86 12.01 -15.85
C ALA A 747 17.86 10.77 -16.74
N VAL A 748 18.73 9.82 -16.45
CA VAL A 748 18.81 8.55 -17.18
C VAL A 748 18.60 7.38 -16.22
N THR A 749 17.77 6.43 -16.63
CA THR A 749 17.66 5.12 -15.99
C THR A 749 17.60 4.02 -17.04
N LYS A 750 17.70 2.76 -16.59
CA LYS A 750 17.53 1.58 -17.43
C LYS A 750 16.48 0.67 -16.82
N ILE A 751 15.59 0.15 -17.66
CA ILE A 751 14.57 -0.82 -17.27
C ILE A 751 14.79 -2.12 -18.04
N TRP A 752 14.73 -3.25 -17.34
CA TRP A 752 14.87 -4.57 -17.95
C TRP A 752 13.52 -5.08 -18.45
N SER A 753 13.52 -5.73 -19.62
CA SER A 753 12.41 -6.56 -20.09
C SER A 753 12.94 -7.93 -20.54
N ASP A 754 12.21 -8.98 -20.22
CA ASP A 754 12.60 -10.35 -20.58
C ASP A 754 12.33 -10.70 -22.05
N GLU A 755 11.52 -9.91 -22.74
CA GLU A 755 11.14 -10.09 -24.15
C GLU A 755 10.79 -8.75 -24.81
N ASP A 756 10.50 -8.77 -26.11
CA ASP A 756 9.91 -7.60 -26.76
C ASP A 756 8.43 -7.50 -26.34
N GLU A 757 8.05 -6.42 -25.66
CA GLU A 757 6.70 -6.26 -25.11
C GLU A 757 6.26 -4.80 -25.03
N THR A 758 4.95 -4.55 -24.95
CA THR A 758 4.41 -3.22 -24.65
C THR A 758 4.03 -3.15 -23.17
N LYS A 759 4.57 -2.18 -22.43
CA LYS A 759 4.23 -1.94 -21.03
C LYS A 759 3.58 -0.57 -20.84
N GLN A 760 2.76 -0.47 -19.79
CA GLN A 760 2.10 0.77 -19.40
C GLN A 760 2.93 1.54 -18.38
N PHE A 761 2.97 2.86 -18.55
CA PHE A 761 3.71 3.78 -17.69
C PHE A 761 2.87 4.99 -17.30
N TRP A 762 2.97 5.37 -16.02
CA TRP A 762 2.63 6.71 -15.57
C TRP A 762 3.79 7.65 -15.87
N ILE A 763 3.49 8.78 -16.51
CA ILE A 763 4.49 9.78 -16.93
C ILE A 763 3.98 11.18 -16.60
N GLY A 764 4.72 11.96 -15.82
CA GLY A 764 4.32 13.31 -15.41
C GLY A 764 5.51 14.23 -15.18
N PHE A 765 5.27 15.56 -15.21
CA PHE A 765 6.33 16.58 -15.09
C PHE A 765 5.98 17.79 -14.21
N ASN A 766 4.76 17.81 -13.66
CA ASN A 766 4.27 18.96 -12.91
C ASN A 766 3.39 18.56 -11.72
N ASN A 767 2.61 17.48 -11.82
CA ASN A 767 1.54 17.09 -10.87
C ASN A 767 0.77 18.29 -10.30
N LEU A 768 -0.31 18.70 -10.98
CA LEU A 768 -1.06 19.91 -10.64
C LEU A 768 -1.60 19.84 -9.21
N SER A 769 -1.52 20.93 -8.45
CA SER A 769 -2.26 20.95 -7.18
C SER A 769 -3.77 21.02 -7.46
N ARG A 770 -4.56 20.36 -6.60
CA ARG A 770 -6.03 20.36 -6.68
C ARG A 770 -6.69 21.54 -5.97
N SER A 771 -5.88 22.47 -5.45
CA SER A 771 -6.38 23.72 -4.83
C SER A 771 -6.37 24.92 -5.77
N PRO A 772 -5.22 25.35 -6.32
CA PRO A 772 -5.18 26.49 -7.21
C PRO A 772 -5.89 26.23 -8.55
N ALA A 773 -6.44 27.29 -9.12
CA ALA A 773 -6.91 27.39 -10.49
C ALA A 773 -5.71 27.37 -11.46
N THR A 774 -4.97 26.26 -11.49
CA THR A 774 -3.80 26.09 -12.36
C THR A 774 -4.24 25.95 -13.82
N ASP A 775 -3.49 26.57 -14.74
CA ASP A 775 -3.65 26.41 -16.18
C ASP A 775 -3.39 24.95 -16.58
N ALA A 776 -4.14 24.46 -17.58
CA ALA A 776 -3.94 23.13 -18.13
C ALA A 776 -2.64 23.06 -18.97
N PRO A 777 -2.03 21.87 -19.12
CA PRO A 777 -0.84 21.70 -19.95
C PRO A 777 -1.06 22.19 -21.41
N PRO A 778 -0.04 22.74 -22.08
CA PRO A 778 -0.16 23.17 -23.48
C PRO A 778 -0.44 21.99 -24.43
N ALA A 779 -1.04 22.28 -25.58
CA ALA A 779 -1.21 21.29 -26.64
C ALA A 779 0.14 20.73 -27.11
N ASN A 780 0.20 19.42 -27.33
CA ASN A 780 1.39 18.69 -27.80
C ASN A 780 2.63 18.79 -26.89
N ALA A 781 2.48 19.20 -25.63
CA ALA A 781 3.56 19.26 -24.65
C ALA A 781 3.18 18.57 -23.34
N TRP A 782 4.17 18.01 -22.65
CA TRP A 782 3.96 17.37 -21.35
C TRP A 782 3.63 18.39 -20.25
N ASP A 783 4.23 19.57 -20.33
CA ASP A 783 4.05 20.70 -19.43
C ASP A 783 4.48 22.01 -20.10
N ALA A 784 4.28 23.14 -19.42
CA ALA A 784 4.71 24.45 -19.91
C ALA A 784 6.23 24.63 -20.01
N LYS A 785 7.01 23.70 -19.41
CA LYS A 785 8.47 23.75 -19.41
C LYS A 785 9.05 23.07 -20.66
N GLN A 786 8.26 22.43 -21.51
CA GLN A 786 8.75 21.62 -22.64
C GLN A 786 9.61 20.41 -22.17
N SER A 787 9.23 19.82 -21.03
CA SER A 787 9.84 18.58 -20.59
C SER A 787 9.59 17.44 -21.58
N ALA A 788 10.53 16.50 -21.67
CA ALA A 788 10.48 15.43 -22.66
C ALA A 788 11.05 14.12 -22.12
N VAL A 789 10.61 13.01 -22.71
CA VAL A 789 11.05 11.65 -22.37
C VAL A 789 11.34 10.85 -23.63
N TRP A 790 12.44 10.11 -23.64
CA TRP A 790 12.79 9.15 -24.68
C TRP A 790 12.96 7.77 -24.08
N VAL A 791 12.52 6.74 -24.82
CA VAL A 791 12.82 5.35 -24.52
C VAL A 791 13.54 4.75 -25.72
N ASN A 792 14.73 4.20 -25.51
CA ASN A 792 15.62 3.68 -26.56
C ASN A 792 15.89 4.71 -27.69
N GLY A 793 15.98 5.99 -27.33
CA GLY A 793 16.19 7.09 -28.28
C GLY A 793 14.94 7.52 -29.06
N GLN A 794 13.78 6.87 -28.85
CA GLN A 794 12.51 7.28 -29.42
C GLN A 794 11.78 8.24 -28.48
N LEU A 795 11.40 9.42 -28.97
CA LEU A 795 10.63 10.40 -28.23
C LEU A 795 9.22 9.86 -27.93
N ILE A 796 8.80 9.96 -26.67
CA ILE A 796 7.44 9.60 -26.27
C ILE A 796 6.55 10.85 -26.34
N PRO A 797 5.50 10.86 -27.17
CA PRO A 797 4.65 12.03 -27.34
C PRO A 797 3.84 12.32 -26.07
N ALA A 798 3.57 13.60 -25.83
CA ALA A 798 2.65 14.02 -24.78
C ALA A 798 1.21 13.54 -25.10
N PRO A 799 0.36 13.35 -24.07
CA PRO A 799 -1.05 13.04 -24.26
C PRO A 799 -1.77 14.15 -25.03
N GLN A 800 -2.86 13.75 -25.69
CA GLN A 800 -3.83 14.71 -26.23
C GLN A 800 -4.77 15.15 -25.10
N TRP A 801 -4.41 16.23 -24.42
CA TRP A 801 -5.17 16.75 -23.27
C TRP A 801 -6.55 17.24 -23.68
N LYS A 802 -7.58 16.89 -22.91
CA LYS A 802 -8.95 17.37 -23.15
C LYS A 802 -9.06 18.89 -23.06
N HIS A 803 -8.31 19.51 -22.16
CA HIS A 803 -8.35 20.95 -21.89
C HIS A 803 -7.05 21.67 -22.28
N ALA A 804 -6.35 21.20 -23.32
CA ALA A 804 -5.03 21.70 -23.70
C ALA A 804 -4.96 23.25 -23.74
N GLY A 805 -4.04 23.83 -22.97
CA GLY A 805 -3.77 25.28 -22.90
C GLY A 805 -4.87 26.12 -22.25
N GLN A 806 -5.89 25.49 -21.67
CA GLN A 806 -6.99 26.20 -21.02
C GLN A 806 -6.53 26.94 -19.77
N LYS A 807 -7.03 28.16 -19.57
CA LYS A 807 -6.79 28.93 -18.35
C LYS A 807 -7.46 28.28 -17.15
N GLY A 808 -6.77 28.28 -16.01
CA GLY A 808 -7.25 27.61 -14.83
C GLY A 808 -8.55 28.22 -14.30
N ASN A 809 -9.45 27.33 -13.87
CA ASN A 809 -10.75 27.68 -13.30
C ASN A 809 -11.09 26.64 -12.21
N SER A 810 -11.22 27.08 -10.96
CA SER A 810 -11.53 26.18 -9.84
C SER A 810 -12.94 25.59 -9.91
N GLU A 811 -13.85 26.11 -10.73
CA GLU A 811 -15.18 25.52 -10.93
C GLU A 811 -15.24 24.54 -12.11
N LEU A 812 -14.14 24.36 -12.86
CA LEU A 812 -14.04 23.34 -13.89
C LEU A 812 -13.30 22.12 -13.35
N PRO A 813 -13.94 20.93 -13.28
CA PRO A 813 -13.28 19.71 -12.88
C PRO A 813 -12.10 19.34 -13.78
N LEU A 814 -11.05 18.78 -13.16
CA LEU A 814 -9.95 18.16 -13.89
C LEU A 814 -10.45 16.87 -14.57
N ALA A 815 -9.83 16.52 -15.69
CA ALA A 815 -10.25 15.38 -16.52
C ALA A 815 -9.10 14.41 -16.82
N ASP A 816 -7.94 14.90 -17.28
CA ASP A 816 -6.81 14.06 -17.70
C ASP A 816 -5.42 14.70 -17.48
N GLU A 817 -5.35 15.85 -16.82
CA GLU A 817 -4.14 16.66 -16.67
C GLU A 817 -3.08 16.01 -15.74
N GLY A 818 -3.49 15.10 -14.86
CA GLY A 818 -2.65 14.31 -13.96
C GLY A 818 -2.49 12.89 -14.46
N TYR A 819 -1.33 12.29 -14.23
CA TYR A 819 -1.02 10.96 -14.76
C TYR A 819 -1.77 9.83 -14.03
N GLU A 820 -2.15 10.05 -12.78
CA GLU A 820 -2.69 9.07 -11.85
C GLU A 820 -4.18 8.78 -12.06
N TYR A 821 -4.90 9.71 -12.71
CA TYR A 821 -6.31 9.58 -13.05
C TYR A 821 -6.58 9.59 -14.56
N ARG A 822 -5.52 9.59 -15.40
CA ARG A 822 -5.62 9.42 -16.85
C ARG A 822 -5.14 8.02 -17.27
N MET A 823 -5.42 7.67 -18.52
CA MET A 823 -4.88 6.43 -19.10
C MET A 823 -3.34 6.44 -19.13
N PRO A 824 -2.69 5.36 -18.65
CA PRO A 824 -1.23 5.20 -18.76
C PRO A 824 -0.75 5.19 -20.21
N THR A 825 0.51 5.58 -20.39
CA THR A 825 1.17 5.58 -21.69
C THR A 825 1.72 4.20 -22.02
N ASN A 826 1.33 3.64 -23.17
CA ASN A 826 1.87 2.39 -23.70
C ASN A 826 3.25 2.64 -24.34
N ILE A 827 4.29 1.95 -23.88
CA ILE A 827 5.65 2.06 -24.40
C ILE A 827 6.14 0.67 -24.84
N PRO A 828 6.61 0.51 -26.10
CA PRO A 828 7.27 -0.71 -26.54
C PRO A 828 8.68 -0.79 -25.92
N LEU A 829 8.95 -1.91 -25.28
CA LEU A 829 10.25 -2.30 -24.76
C LEU A 829 10.83 -3.42 -25.61
N LYS A 830 12.15 -3.41 -25.76
CA LYS A 830 12.93 -4.49 -26.35
C LYS A 830 13.41 -5.43 -25.25
N LYS A 831 13.60 -6.70 -25.60
CA LYS A 831 14.28 -7.66 -24.74
C LYS A 831 15.63 -7.12 -24.28
N GLY A 832 15.89 -7.24 -22.99
CA GLY A 832 17.08 -6.75 -22.31
C GLY A 832 16.89 -5.35 -21.70
N TRP A 833 17.99 -4.59 -21.61
CA TRP A 833 17.99 -3.26 -21.04
C TRP A 833 17.44 -2.22 -22.01
N ASN A 834 16.45 -1.45 -21.56
CA ASN A 834 15.87 -0.32 -22.26
C ASN A 834 16.29 0.97 -21.55
N THR A 835 16.84 1.93 -22.30
CA THR A 835 17.31 3.19 -21.71
C THR A 835 16.18 4.22 -21.75
N VAL A 836 15.91 4.84 -20.60
CA VAL A 836 14.97 5.96 -20.47
C VAL A 836 15.76 7.23 -20.22
N LEU A 837 15.52 8.27 -21.01
CA LEU A 837 16.10 9.59 -20.88
C LEU A 837 14.99 10.60 -20.61
N ILE A 838 15.15 11.41 -19.58
CA ILE A 838 14.29 12.53 -19.24
C ILE A 838 15.04 13.84 -19.49
N LYS A 839 14.38 14.82 -20.09
CA LYS A 839 14.79 16.23 -20.14
C LYS A 839 13.83 17.04 -19.27
N ALA A 840 14.37 17.75 -18.29
CA ALA A 840 13.62 18.59 -17.36
C ALA A 840 14.22 20.01 -17.34
N PRO A 841 13.84 20.88 -18.28
CA PRO A 841 14.29 22.26 -18.31
C PRO A 841 13.49 23.13 -17.32
N VAL A 842 14.06 24.27 -16.93
CA VAL A 842 13.36 25.35 -16.25
C VAL A 842 13.89 26.69 -16.73
N GLY A 843 13.00 27.66 -16.91
CA GLY A 843 13.36 29.02 -17.32
C GLY A 843 13.48 29.95 -16.11
N SER A 844 12.48 29.91 -15.24
CA SER A 844 12.52 30.55 -13.92
C SER A 844 11.71 29.75 -12.91
N PHE A 845 12.11 29.78 -11.64
CA PHE A 845 11.34 29.29 -10.50
C PHE A 845 10.31 30.30 -9.99
N LYS A 846 10.29 31.53 -10.52
CA LYS A 846 9.20 32.46 -10.28
C LYS A 846 7.98 31.99 -11.07
N GLY A 847 6.98 31.46 -10.36
CA GLY A 847 5.68 31.17 -10.95
C GLY A 847 5.06 32.39 -11.63
N LYS A 848 4.20 32.15 -12.62
CA LYS A 848 3.44 33.24 -13.28
C LYS A 848 2.64 34.03 -12.25
N ASP A 849 2.02 33.31 -11.32
CA ASP A 849 1.24 33.80 -10.19
C ASP A 849 1.15 32.68 -9.13
N TRP A 850 0.43 32.93 -8.03
CA TRP A 850 0.21 31.92 -6.97
C TRP A 850 -0.62 30.72 -7.45
N GLN A 851 -1.43 30.89 -8.50
CA GLN A 851 -2.23 29.83 -9.09
C GLN A 851 -1.40 28.87 -9.96
N ASN A 852 -0.24 29.32 -10.43
CA ASN A 852 0.64 28.58 -11.32
C ASN A 852 2.07 28.53 -10.76
N PRO A 853 2.28 27.86 -9.60
CA PRO A 853 3.60 27.68 -9.04
C PRO A 853 4.45 26.76 -9.93
N VAL A 854 5.77 26.96 -9.89
CA VAL A 854 6.70 26.11 -10.65
C VAL A 854 7.03 24.87 -9.81
N LYS A 855 6.39 23.75 -10.14
CA LYS A 855 6.82 22.43 -9.68
C LYS A 855 7.83 21.86 -10.67
N TRP A 856 9.02 21.52 -10.19
CA TRP A 856 10.10 20.97 -11.01
C TRP A 856 10.41 19.55 -10.57
N MET A 857 9.82 18.60 -11.30
CA MET A 857 9.86 17.18 -11.00
C MET A 857 9.61 16.38 -12.27
N PHE A 858 9.82 15.08 -12.20
CA PHE A 858 9.26 14.14 -13.17
C PHE A 858 8.80 12.86 -12.49
N THR A 859 7.88 12.16 -13.14
CA THR A 859 7.43 10.82 -12.79
C THR A 859 7.57 9.95 -14.02
N PHE A 860 8.17 8.78 -13.86
CA PHE A 860 8.18 7.71 -14.84
C PHE A 860 8.09 6.39 -14.09
N ALA A 861 6.88 5.82 -14.02
CA ALA A 861 6.61 4.66 -13.19
C ALA A 861 5.96 3.54 -14.02
N PRO A 862 6.51 2.31 -14.05
CA PRO A 862 5.80 1.17 -14.61
C PRO A 862 4.56 0.89 -13.76
N VAL A 863 3.44 0.63 -14.42
CA VAL A 863 2.19 0.28 -13.76
C VAL A 863 1.79 -1.13 -14.14
N GLN A 864 1.44 -1.91 -13.14
CA GLN A 864 0.79 -3.21 -13.28
C GLN A 864 -0.64 -3.03 -12.79
N PHE A 865 -1.61 -3.22 -13.69
CA PHE A 865 -3.04 -3.23 -13.36
C PHE A 865 -3.50 -4.63 -12.98
#